data_AF-A0AAW0E4A6-F1
#
_entry.id   AF-A0AAW0E4A6-F1
#
_cell.length_a   1.000
_cell.length_b   1.000
_cell.length_c   1.000
_cell.angle_alpha   90.00
_cell.angle_beta   90.00
_cell.angle_gamma   90.00
#
_symmetry.space_group_name_H-M   'P 1'
#
loop_
_entity.id
_entity.type
_entity.pdbx_description
1 polymer ?
#
loop_
_entity_poly.entity_id
_entity_poly.type
_entity_poly.pdbx_seq_one_letter_code
_entity_poly.pdbx_strand_id
1 'polypeptide(L)'
;MSDRLPDEIIAEILSPALKVPDLLFSDTSIESSFATAQVSLTSSALLVCKAWLRVATPFLYHYVVLRSKAQADSLKQTLRDNPDLGRFVKNLRVEGGFGQSMQAVLSKTPNIEHIVLSFHVTGSDSTTGLVKGLPLINPKRLTVIDETEFFLKNSNVLNLVDAVEKSLKKWKRLNQVNLPYTGFLPEAKNSLYTAIWSCPTLRIVTFPRYTGAFLPIFKQMSQNPSLRAIEIRPKSQLKRPRAMWLDRIERSVPLRPPPRPRFKNARLQTLIQWFDDSDETENQMVPAPSSNPSFRPFASTAQPIADKLWSRILFFAMLSLDVHPEDMQPSNLIRRKLNMKRRNVLLVSQTFLRLGTPYAYYFPVIATEEVFESFSSTIAANPELGGHIRHLDLRLAKTRDLLDTTKPQSASVSLHAVLPHLHNLTRLICTPGSRHHIDPSHTISWNDLETLAETVGSTLQEFTGLEITFDTDKVAHSIAIFDKFTALKKLSWKYYFSPDEAVFAPVPHVSISTALPALEQLELRSPEDMFSKFSLPSLHHVTVENERGYGKSSAWGESFLSAHGSKIQYLDIMTTTMDEASVFVLCPNLTTLGWRPGFGQTAYDLGLDILDKGFTHSSLSTLILHKYFFNGRNIAARNENTNKLFAAVDNALRYLPALRKISISWDKWPTTDAEIKKSVCVKWAKTFLERGIETMDEEGTKWVPRLGPSGKGSKKKAKK
;
A
#
# COMPACT_ATOMS: atom_id res chain seq x y z
N MET A 1 11.01 14.64 -35.94
CA MET A 1 11.62 15.48 -34.89
C MET A 1 12.76 14.79 -34.15
N SER A 2 12.75 13.46 -33.96
CA SER A 2 13.80 12.73 -33.22
C SER A 2 15.20 12.81 -33.84
N ASP A 3 15.33 12.96 -35.16
CA ASP A 3 16.63 12.92 -35.86
C ASP A 3 17.47 14.19 -35.66
N ARG A 4 16.98 15.15 -34.85
CA ARG A 4 17.67 16.43 -34.57
C ARG A 4 18.23 16.55 -33.16
N LEU A 5 17.94 15.60 -32.26
CA LEU A 5 18.48 15.65 -30.90
C LEU A 5 19.82 14.90 -30.85
N PRO A 6 20.90 15.53 -30.34
CA PRO A 6 22.15 14.84 -30.05
C PRO A 6 21.92 13.69 -29.05
N ASP A 7 22.75 12.65 -29.15
CA ASP A 7 22.65 11.45 -28.30
C ASP A 7 22.76 11.81 -26.80
N GLU A 8 23.49 12.87 -26.45
CA GLU A 8 23.64 13.40 -25.09
C GLU A 8 22.31 13.91 -24.52
N ILE A 9 21.55 14.65 -25.32
CA ILE A 9 20.24 15.18 -24.91
C ILE A 9 19.23 14.04 -24.79
N ILE A 10 19.28 13.07 -25.71
CA ILE A 10 18.47 11.85 -25.60
C ILE A 10 18.85 11.09 -24.32
N ALA A 11 20.13 11.00 -23.97
CA ALA A 11 20.60 10.35 -22.76
C ALA A 11 20.11 11.07 -21.49
N GLU A 12 20.15 12.41 -21.45
CA GLU A 12 19.60 13.17 -20.31
C GLU A 12 18.09 13.01 -20.16
N ILE A 13 17.35 12.97 -21.27
CA ILE A 13 15.90 12.74 -21.26
C ILE A 13 15.57 11.33 -20.77
N LEU A 14 16.31 10.33 -21.25
CA LEU A 14 16.05 8.93 -20.94
C LEU A 14 16.56 8.49 -19.58
N SER A 15 17.62 9.10 -19.07
CA SER A 15 18.29 8.69 -17.83
C SER A 15 17.32 8.63 -16.64
N PRO A 16 16.49 9.65 -16.34
CA PRO A 16 15.52 9.57 -15.24
C PRO A 16 14.49 8.45 -15.38
N ALA A 17 14.11 8.11 -16.62
CA ALA A 17 13.10 7.08 -16.89
C ALA A 17 13.67 5.65 -16.86
N LEU A 18 14.95 5.48 -17.21
CA LEU A 18 15.61 4.18 -17.31
C LEU A 18 16.51 3.85 -16.12
N LYS A 19 16.95 4.86 -15.34
CA LYS A 19 17.81 4.66 -14.19
C LYS A 19 17.01 4.16 -12.99
N VAL A 20 17.47 3.06 -12.42
CA VAL A 20 16.94 2.55 -11.16
C VAL A 20 17.70 3.20 -10.00
N PRO A 21 17.04 3.87 -9.05
CA PRO A 21 17.72 4.42 -7.88
C PRO A 21 18.45 3.33 -7.10
N ASP A 22 19.70 3.59 -6.68
CA ASP A 22 20.54 2.64 -5.94
C ASP A 22 19.85 2.10 -4.68
N LEU A 23 19.07 2.94 -3.98
CA LEU A 23 18.29 2.54 -2.80
C LEU A 23 17.22 1.50 -3.15
N LEU A 24 16.51 1.72 -4.26
CA LEU A 24 15.49 0.79 -4.75
C LEU A 24 16.12 -0.53 -5.19
N PHE A 25 17.25 -0.45 -5.90
CA PHE A 25 18.00 -1.63 -6.36
C PHE A 25 18.58 -2.45 -5.20
N SER A 26 19.07 -1.76 -4.16
CA SER A 26 19.61 -2.36 -2.93
C SER A 26 18.53 -2.73 -1.91
N ASP A 27 17.24 -2.64 -2.28
CA ASP A 27 16.19 -2.91 -1.32
C ASP A 27 16.18 -4.39 -0.91
N THR A 28 16.13 -4.62 0.39
CA THR A 28 16.17 -5.91 1.10
C THR A 28 14.87 -6.14 1.86
N SER A 29 13.84 -5.36 1.53
CA SER A 29 12.47 -5.60 1.98
C SER A 29 12.00 -6.99 1.52
N ILE A 30 11.05 -7.53 2.28
CA ILE A 30 10.48 -8.86 2.00
C ILE A 30 9.79 -8.88 0.64
N GLU A 31 9.10 -7.80 0.29
CA GLU A 31 8.49 -7.63 -1.02
C GLU A 31 9.44 -6.83 -1.90
N SER A 32 10.01 -7.47 -2.92
CA SER A 32 10.86 -6.77 -3.89
C SER A 32 10.16 -5.54 -4.45
N SER A 33 10.82 -4.40 -4.45
CA SER A 33 10.34 -3.18 -5.12
C SER A 33 10.14 -3.37 -6.63
N PHE A 34 10.73 -4.41 -7.22
CA PHE A 34 10.54 -4.82 -8.61
C PHE A 34 9.44 -5.88 -8.78
N ALA A 35 8.65 -6.13 -7.73
CA ALA A 35 7.45 -6.96 -7.73
C ALA A 35 6.30 -6.30 -8.49
N THR A 36 6.13 -4.99 -8.34
CA THR A 36 5.01 -4.26 -8.91
C THR A 36 5.32 -3.82 -10.34
N ALA A 37 4.30 -3.81 -11.19
CA ALA A 37 4.42 -3.51 -12.63
C ALA A 37 4.78 -2.05 -12.95
N GLN A 38 5.03 -1.20 -11.94
CA GLN A 38 5.28 0.23 -12.11
C GLN A 38 6.54 0.54 -12.93
N VAL A 39 7.45 -0.41 -13.13
CA VAL A 39 8.71 -0.24 -13.90
C VAL A 39 8.51 -0.48 -15.43
N SER A 40 7.28 -0.77 -15.88
CA SER A 40 6.96 -1.17 -17.27
C SER A 40 7.23 -0.09 -18.34
N LEU A 41 7.39 1.19 -17.95
CA LEU A 41 7.67 2.29 -18.88
C LEU A 41 9.05 2.20 -19.56
N THR A 42 9.94 1.33 -19.09
CA THR A 42 11.33 1.25 -19.58
C THR A 42 11.45 0.66 -20.99
N SER A 43 10.57 -0.27 -21.37
CA SER A 43 10.67 -0.96 -22.67
C SER A 43 10.04 -0.19 -23.82
N SER A 44 9.03 0.65 -23.56
CA SER A 44 8.36 1.46 -24.59
C SER A 44 9.27 2.55 -25.16
N ALA A 45 10.18 3.10 -24.34
CA ALA A 45 11.19 4.06 -24.78
C ALA A 45 12.11 3.49 -25.88
N LEU A 46 12.34 2.18 -25.89
CA LEU A 46 13.19 1.50 -26.89
C LEU A 46 12.51 1.40 -28.25
N LEU A 47 11.19 1.53 -28.31
CA LEU A 47 10.39 1.34 -29.52
C LEU A 47 10.15 2.65 -30.29
N VAL A 48 10.67 3.79 -29.80
CA VAL A 48 10.46 5.11 -30.41
C VAL A 48 11.21 5.25 -31.74
N CYS A 49 12.54 5.12 -31.73
CA CYS A 49 13.37 5.16 -32.93
C CYS A 49 14.74 4.50 -32.71
N LYS A 50 15.54 4.34 -33.79
CA LYS A 50 16.87 3.72 -33.73
C LYS A 50 17.86 4.48 -32.83
N ALA A 51 17.81 5.81 -32.81
CA ALA A 51 18.66 6.63 -31.95
C ALA A 51 18.33 6.40 -30.46
N TRP A 52 17.03 6.41 -30.12
CA TRP A 52 16.57 6.10 -28.77
C TRP A 52 16.97 4.68 -28.35
N LEU A 53 16.77 3.69 -29.22
CA LEU A 53 17.22 2.32 -28.95
C LEU A 53 18.73 2.26 -28.67
N ARG A 54 19.56 2.90 -29.51
CA ARG A 54 21.02 2.95 -29.35
C ARG A 54 21.44 3.58 -28.02
N VAL A 55 20.89 4.76 -27.70
CA VAL A 55 21.23 5.52 -26.49
C VAL A 55 20.67 4.87 -25.22
N ALA A 56 19.47 4.30 -25.29
CA ALA A 56 18.80 3.65 -24.18
C ALA A 56 19.41 2.30 -23.81
N THR A 57 19.96 1.56 -24.79
CA THR A 57 20.44 0.18 -24.58
C THR A 57 21.44 0.07 -23.43
N PRO A 58 22.48 0.93 -23.32
CA PRO A 58 23.37 0.93 -22.16
C PRO A 58 22.65 1.14 -20.82
N PHE A 59 21.66 2.04 -20.76
CA PHE A 59 20.89 2.29 -19.53
C PHE A 59 19.99 1.10 -19.16
N LEU A 60 19.36 0.46 -20.15
CA LEU A 60 18.53 -0.71 -19.96
C LEU A 60 19.32 -1.89 -19.37
N TYR A 61 20.52 -2.16 -19.89
CA TYR A 61 21.37 -3.24 -19.40
C TYR A 61 22.16 -2.84 -18.15
N HIS A 62 22.19 -1.56 -17.76
CA HIS A 62 22.92 -1.12 -16.57
C HIS A 62 22.42 -1.80 -15.30
N TYR A 63 21.10 -1.92 -15.15
CA TYR A 63 20.42 -2.53 -14.01
C TYR A 63 19.61 -3.75 -14.46
N VAL A 64 20.17 -4.95 -14.21
CA VAL A 64 19.52 -6.22 -14.55
C VAL A 64 18.92 -6.84 -13.30
N VAL A 65 17.61 -7.12 -13.32
CA VAL A 65 16.90 -7.82 -12.24
C VAL A 65 16.35 -9.14 -12.76
N LEU A 66 16.80 -10.26 -12.18
CA LEU A 66 16.39 -11.61 -12.54
C LEU A 66 15.55 -12.22 -11.41
N ARG A 67 14.31 -12.59 -11.72
CA ARG A 67 13.28 -13.06 -10.75
C ARG A 67 12.63 -14.38 -11.18
N SER A 68 13.03 -14.92 -12.32
CA SER A 68 12.53 -16.17 -12.88
C SER A 68 13.61 -16.88 -13.69
N LYS A 69 13.45 -18.19 -13.86
CA LYS A 69 14.37 -18.98 -14.68
C LYS A 69 14.32 -18.56 -16.14
N ALA A 70 13.13 -18.22 -16.65
CA ALA A 70 12.94 -17.78 -18.03
C ALA A 70 13.68 -16.47 -18.33
N GLN A 71 13.72 -15.51 -17.40
CA GLN A 71 14.51 -14.29 -17.54
C GLN A 71 16.01 -14.58 -17.59
N ALA A 72 16.51 -15.48 -16.74
CA ALA A 72 17.92 -15.87 -16.74
C ALA A 72 18.31 -16.61 -18.03
N ASP A 73 17.46 -17.51 -18.53
CA ASP A 73 17.67 -18.21 -19.80
C ASP A 73 17.63 -17.24 -20.99
N SER A 74 16.70 -16.29 -20.99
CA SER A 74 16.59 -15.25 -22.02
C SER A 74 17.82 -14.35 -22.02
N LEU A 75 18.27 -13.89 -20.85
CA LEU A 75 19.48 -13.07 -20.75
C LEU A 75 20.72 -13.85 -21.18
N LYS A 76 20.86 -15.11 -20.77
CA LYS A 76 21.93 -15.99 -21.25
C LYS A 76 21.95 -16.05 -22.78
N GLN A 77 20.78 -16.25 -23.39
CA GLN A 77 20.65 -16.34 -24.83
C GLN A 77 21.03 -15.02 -25.51
N THR A 78 20.53 -13.90 -25.00
CA THR A 78 20.86 -12.56 -25.50
C THR A 78 22.35 -12.24 -25.40
N LEU A 79 22.99 -12.57 -24.27
CA LEU A 79 24.44 -12.36 -24.07
C LEU A 79 25.31 -13.33 -24.87
N ARG A 80 24.77 -14.50 -25.24
CA ARG A 80 25.44 -15.41 -26.18
C ARG A 80 25.47 -14.80 -27.57
N ASP A 81 24.34 -14.28 -28.02
CA ASP A 81 24.18 -13.77 -29.37
C ASP A 81 24.79 -12.36 -29.52
N ASN A 82 24.81 -11.58 -28.44
CA ASN A 82 25.36 -10.22 -28.38
C ASN A 82 26.25 -10.02 -27.15
N PRO A 83 27.50 -10.54 -27.16
CA PRO A 83 28.38 -10.52 -25.99
C PRO A 83 28.71 -9.11 -25.46
N ASP A 84 28.70 -8.09 -26.34
CA ASP A 84 29.03 -6.71 -25.95
C ASP A 84 28.01 -6.11 -24.97
N LEU A 85 26.75 -6.55 -25.01
CA LEU A 85 25.72 -6.11 -24.06
C LEU A 85 26.10 -6.45 -22.61
N GLY A 86 26.85 -7.51 -22.40
CA GLY A 86 27.33 -7.91 -21.08
C GLY A 86 28.27 -6.89 -20.42
N ARG A 87 28.94 -6.05 -21.22
CA ARG A 87 29.82 -4.98 -20.71
C ARG A 87 29.04 -3.82 -20.10
N PHE A 88 27.78 -3.63 -20.50
CA PHE A 88 26.89 -2.61 -19.95
C PHE A 88 26.29 -3.01 -18.60
N VAL A 89 26.28 -4.31 -18.26
CA VAL A 89 25.76 -4.79 -16.98
C VAL A 89 26.70 -4.38 -15.84
N LYS A 90 26.26 -3.40 -15.05
CA LYS A 90 26.96 -2.91 -13.85
C LYS A 90 26.30 -3.39 -12.56
N ASN A 91 24.98 -3.47 -12.55
CA ASN A 91 24.21 -3.83 -11.37
C ASN A 91 23.36 -5.06 -11.69
N LEU A 92 23.62 -6.18 -11.01
CA LEU A 92 22.91 -7.44 -11.22
C LEU A 92 22.22 -7.88 -9.92
N ARG A 93 20.90 -8.02 -9.96
CA ARG A 93 20.06 -8.51 -8.86
C ARG A 93 19.46 -9.86 -9.21
N VAL A 94 19.66 -10.84 -8.35
CA VAL A 94 19.23 -12.23 -8.55
C VAL A 94 18.35 -12.67 -7.40
N GLU A 95 17.05 -12.84 -7.67
CA GLU A 95 16.03 -13.26 -6.70
C GLU A 95 15.66 -14.74 -6.90
N GLY A 96 16.61 -15.64 -6.67
CA GLY A 96 16.39 -17.09 -6.76
C GLY A 96 17.57 -17.89 -7.30
N GLY A 97 17.40 -19.21 -7.44
CA GLY A 97 18.41 -20.12 -7.98
C GLY A 97 18.08 -20.61 -9.40
N PHE A 98 18.57 -19.90 -10.42
CA PHE A 98 18.21 -20.17 -11.83
C PHE A 98 19.12 -21.18 -12.56
N GLY A 99 19.83 -22.04 -11.82
CA GLY A 99 20.63 -23.13 -12.36
C GLY A 99 21.82 -22.66 -13.20
N GLN A 100 22.21 -23.46 -14.20
CA GLN A 100 23.42 -23.25 -15.00
C GLN A 100 23.41 -21.95 -15.82
N SER A 101 22.25 -21.36 -16.08
CA SER A 101 22.18 -20.13 -16.87
C SER A 101 22.86 -18.95 -16.18
N MET A 102 22.89 -18.94 -14.85
CA MET A 102 23.64 -17.94 -14.10
C MET A 102 25.15 -18.02 -14.29
N GLN A 103 25.72 -19.21 -14.52
CA GLN A 103 27.16 -19.31 -14.82
C GLN A 103 27.48 -18.61 -16.14
N ALA A 104 26.65 -18.85 -17.17
CA ALA A 104 26.83 -18.24 -18.48
C ALA A 104 26.67 -16.71 -18.41
N VAL A 105 25.62 -16.21 -17.74
CA VAL A 105 25.41 -14.77 -17.52
C VAL A 105 26.62 -14.15 -16.83
N LEU A 106 27.04 -14.67 -15.67
CA LEU A 106 28.14 -14.12 -14.89
C LEU A 106 29.48 -14.15 -15.66
N SER A 107 29.72 -15.18 -16.48
CA SER A 107 30.92 -15.25 -17.34
C SER A 107 30.96 -14.20 -18.45
N LYS A 108 29.80 -13.63 -18.82
CA LYS A 108 29.66 -12.63 -19.89
C LYS A 108 29.45 -11.21 -19.37
N THR A 109 29.36 -11.02 -18.05
CA THR A 109 29.17 -9.71 -17.41
C THR A 109 30.37 -9.35 -16.53
N PRO A 110 31.56 -9.08 -17.11
CA PRO A 110 32.79 -8.87 -16.33
C PRO A 110 32.78 -7.55 -15.53
N ASN A 111 31.89 -6.63 -15.87
CA ASN A 111 31.84 -5.27 -15.35
C ASN A 111 30.88 -5.06 -14.18
N ILE A 112 30.37 -6.14 -13.57
CA ILE A 112 29.48 -6.02 -12.40
C ILE A 112 30.21 -5.27 -11.29
N GLU A 113 29.60 -4.17 -10.85
CA GLU A 113 30.02 -3.35 -9.73
C GLU A 113 29.17 -3.62 -8.49
N HIS A 114 27.88 -3.89 -8.65
CA HIS A 114 26.99 -4.23 -7.55
C HIS A 114 26.25 -5.52 -7.85
N ILE A 115 26.38 -6.51 -6.96
CA ILE A 115 25.59 -7.73 -7.00
C ILE A 115 24.63 -7.79 -5.81
N VAL A 116 23.37 -8.09 -6.09
CA VAL A 116 22.33 -8.33 -5.08
C VAL A 116 21.91 -9.80 -5.18
N LEU A 117 22.01 -10.55 -4.09
CA LEU A 117 21.71 -11.98 -4.04
C LEU A 117 20.60 -12.25 -3.03
N SER A 118 19.51 -12.87 -3.47
CA SER A 118 18.52 -13.44 -2.55
C SER A 118 18.93 -14.84 -2.12
N PHE A 119 18.94 -15.05 -0.80
CA PHE A 119 19.10 -16.36 -0.17
C PHE A 119 17.75 -17.03 0.08
N HIS A 120 16.64 -16.42 -0.35
CA HIS A 120 15.35 -17.07 -0.42
C HIS A 120 15.30 -18.05 -1.61
N VAL A 121 16.12 -19.09 -1.52
CA VAL A 121 16.23 -20.17 -2.51
C VAL A 121 15.40 -21.34 -2.00
N THR A 122 14.49 -21.84 -2.81
CA THR A 122 13.63 -22.97 -2.47
C THR A 122 14.27 -24.31 -2.82
N GLY A 123 13.71 -25.42 -2.32
CA GLY A 123 14.21 -26.77 -2.66
C GLY A 123 14.10 -27.12 -4.15
N SER A 124 13.22 -26.45 -4.91
CA SER A 124 13.07 -26.65 -6.35
C SER A 124 14.05 -25.82 -7.21
N ASP A 125 14.75 -24.87 -6.60
CA ASP A 125 15.72 -24.03 -7.28
C ASP A 125 17.07 -24.74 -7.40
N SER A 126 17.96 -24.22 -8.23
CA SER A 126 19.34 -24.71 -8.34
C SER A 126 20.32 -23.56 -8.27
N THR A 127 21.23 -23.59 -7.29
CA THR A 127 22.29 -22.57 -7.13
C THR A 127 23.57 -22.94 -7.88
N THR A 128 23.60 -24.07 -8.59
CA THR A 128 24.80 -24.61 -9.25
C THR A 128 25.51 -23.62 -10.17
N GLY A 129 24.78 -22.84 -10.97
CA GLY A 129 25.40 -21.84 -11.84
C GLY A 129 25.88 -20.59 -11.10
N LEU A 130 25.21 -20.19 -10.01
CA LEU A 130 25.71 -19.13 -9.13
C LEU A 130 27.01 -19.57 -8.45
N VAL A 131 27.04 -20.78 -7.89
CA VAL A 131 28.21 -21.36 -7.23
C VAL A 131 29.44 -21.35 -8.15
N LYS A 132 29.25 -21.70 -9.43
CA LYS A 132 30.33 -21.69 -10.43
C LYS A 132 30.65 -20.30 -10.99
N GLY A 133 29.68 -19.41 -11.05
CA GLY A 133 29.81 -18.10 -11.70
C GLY A 133 30.33 -16.99 -10.80
N LEU A 134 30.02 -17.01 -9.49
CA LEU A 134 30.44 -15.96 -8.55
C LEU A 134 31.97 -15.74 -8.50
N PRO A 135 32.83 -16.77 -8.60
CA PRO A 135 34.27 -16.58 -8.69
C PRO A 135 34.76 -15.86 -9.97
N LEU A 136 33.91 -15.71 -10.99
CA LEU A 136 34.26 -15.10 -12.28
C LEU A 136 34.08 -13.58 -12.30
N ILE A 137 33.47 -12.99 -11.27
CA ILE A 137 33.23 -11.56 -11.15
C ILE A 137 34.04 -10.94 -10.00
N ASN A 138 34.11 -9.60 -9.97
CA ASN A 138 34.82 -8.85 -8.94
C ASN A 138 34.07 -7.54 -8.58
N PRO A 139 32.93 -7.65 -7.90
CA PRO A 139 32.06 -6.51 -7.57
C PRO A 139 32.69 -5.58 -6.53
N LYS A 140 32.24 -4.32 -6.52
CA LYS A 140 32.53 -3.32 -5.48
C LYS A 140 31.56 -3.44 -4.30
N ARG A 141 30.30 -3.78 -4.58
CA ARG A 141 29.21 -3.86 -3.59
C ARG A 141 28.52 -5.23 -3.64
N LEU A 142 28.27 -5.80 -2.47
CA LEU A 142 27.40 -6.97 -2.29
C LEU A 142 26.18 -6.55 -1.47
N THR A 143 24.99 -6.97 -1.88
CA THR A 143 23.79 -6.91 -1.03
C THR A 143 23.21 -8.30 -0.92
N VAL A 144 22.92 -8.73 0.31
CA VAL A 144 22.27 -10.00 0.57
C VAL A 144 20.83 -9.74 0.99
N ILE A 145 19.89 -10.46 0.38
CA ILE A 145 18.48 -10.46 0.75
C ILE A 145 18.20 -11.79 1.47
N ASP A 146 17.57 -11.71 2.63
CA ASP A 146 17.10 -12.87 3.40
C ASP A 146 15.73 -12.51 3.97
N GLU A 147 14.69 -13.18 3.47
CA GLU A 147 13.28 -12.86 3.76
C GLU A 147 12.78 -13.52 5.05
N THR A 148 13.53 -14.46 5.62
CA THR A 148 12.98 -15.38 6.62
C THR A 148 13.53 -15.12 8.01
N GLU A 149 12.63 -14.91 8.98
CA GLU A 149 12.94 -15.12 10.41
C GLU A 149 13.31 -16.58 10.69
N PHE A 150 12.96 -17.49 9.77
CA PHE A 150 13.23 -18.93 9.82
C PHE A 150 14.07 -19.36 8.62
N PHE A 151 15.39 -19.30 8.78
CA PHE A 151 16.34 -19.68 7.74
C PHE A 151 15.99 -21.04 7.12
N LEU A 152 15.79 -21.07 5.81
CA LEU A 152 15.62 -22.30 5.07
C LEU A 152 16.94 -23.08 5.09
N LYS A 153 17.04 -24.08 5.98
CA LYS A 153 18.16 -25.04 6.00
C LYS A 153 18.04 -26.01 4.82
N ASN A 154 18.25 -25.52 3.59
CA ASN A 154 18.37 -26.37 2.41
C ASN A 154 19.82 -26.33 1.87
N SER A 155 20.22 -27.41 1.22
CA SER A 155 21.57 -27.59 0.69
C SER A 155 21.92 -26.53 -0.36
N ASN A 156 20.96 -26.05 -1.15
CA ASN A 156 21.21 -25.00 -2.15
C ASN A 156 21.64 -23.67 -1.53
N VAL A 157 21.00 -23.26 -0.43
CA VAL A 157 21.38 -22.05 0.33
C VAL A 157 22.75 -22.25 0.96
N LEU A 158 23.01 -23.39 1.59
CA LEU A 158 24.33 -23.68 2.19
C LEU A 158 25.45 -23.67 1.14
N ASN A 159 25.22 -24.26 -0.03
CA ASN A 159 26.18 -24.25 -1.13
C ASN A 159 26.39 -22.83 -1.67
N LEU A 160 25.35 -22.01 -1.75
CA LEU A 160 25.47 -20.62 -2.17
C LEU A 160 26.25 -19.79 -1.15
N VAL A 161 26.00 -19.99 0.15
CA VAL A 161 26.74 -19.37 1.24
C VAL A 161 28.23 -19.71 1.14
N ASP A 162 28.59 -20.98 1.00
CA ASP A 162 29.97 -21.44 0.80
C ASP A 162 30.61 -20.83 -0.46
N ALA A 163 29.87 -20.74 -1.56
CA ALA A 163 30.36 -20.13 -2.78
C ALA A 163 30.61 -18.62 -2.64
N VAL A 164 29.74 -17.90 -1.92
CA VAL A 164 29.97 -16.49 -1.60
C VAL A 164 31.21 -16.38 -0.70
N GLU A 165 31.34 -17.20 0.34
CA GLU A 165 32.50 -17.24 1.23
C GLU A 165 33.83 -17.39 0.46
N LYS A 166 33.87 -18.36 -0.47
CA LYS A 166 35.03 -18.60 -1.34
C LYS A 166 35.29 -17.44 -2.30
N SER A 167 34.23 -16.80 -2.79
CA SER A 167 34.33 -15.68 -3.74
C SER A 167 34.79 -14.39 -3.06
N LEU A 168 34.39 -14.14 -1.81
CA LEU A 168 34.86 -13.00 -1.00
C LEU A 168 36.39 -12.95 -0.88
N LYS A 169 37.06 -14.11 -0.82
CA LYS A 169 38.53 -14.23 -0.80
C LYS A 169 39.17 -13.76 -2.12
N LYS A 170 38.44 -13.86 -3.24
CA LYS A 170 38.88 -13.49 -4.59
C LYS A 170 38.49 -12.06 -4.98
N TRP A 171 37.39 -11.52 -4.44
CA TRP A 171 36.90 -10.19 -4.78
C TRP A 171 37.76 -9.06 -4.21
N LYS A 172 38.72 -8.60 -5.00
CA LYS A 172 39.68 -7.54 -4.61
C LYS A 172 39.09 -6.13 -4.68
N ARG A 173 37.88 -5.95 -5.22
CA ARG A 173 37.23 -4.64 -5.33
C ARG A 173 36.13 -4.42 -4.29
N LEU A 174 35.74 -5.46 -3.56
CA LEU A 174 34.61 -5.40 -2.64
C LEU A 174 34.92 -4.46 -1.48
N ASN A 175 34.21 -3.34 -1.42
CA ASN A 175 34.39 -2.33 -0.38
C ASN A 175 33.10 -2.00 0.38
N GLN A 176 31.94 -2.49 -0.09
CA GLN A 176 30.66 -2.28 0.59
C GLN A 176 29.84 -3.58 0.64
N VAL A 177 29.26 -3.86 1.81
CA VAL A 177 28.34 -4.99 1.99
C VAL A 177 27.07 -4.51 2.70
N ASN A 178 25.91 -4.77 2.10
CA ASN A 178 24.61 -4.53 2.73
C ASN A 178 24.01 -5.87 3.15
N LEU A 179 23.72 -6.02 4.43
CA LEU A 179 23.23 -7.26 5.02
C LEU A 179 21.73 -7.16 5.32
N PRO A 180 20.98 -8.27 5.20
CA PRO A 180 19.55 -8.28 5.50
C PRO A 180 19.31 -8.22 7.01
N TYR A 181 18.04 -8.30 7.41
CA TYR A 181 17.66 -8.43 8.81
C TYR A 181 18.30 -9.68 9.42
N THR A 182 19.01 -9.50 10.53
CA THR A 182 19.90 -10.52 11.12
C THR A 182 19.30 -11.19 12.37
N GLY A 183 17.96 -11.29 12.45
CA GLY A 183 17.29 -12.05 13.49
C GLY A 183 17.72 -13.52 13.45
N PHE A 184 18.32 -13.99 14.55
CA PHE A 184 18.89 -15.33 14.77
C PHE A 184 19.89 -15.79 13.70
N LEU A 185 21.15 -16.00 14.11
CA LEU A 185 22.18 -16.55 13.23
C LEU A 185 22.29 -18.06 13.44
N PRO A 186 21.81 -18.90 12.51
CA PRO A 186 22.28 -20.28 12.44
C PRO A 186 23.81 -20.29 12.28
N GLU A 187 24.46 -21.32 12.80
CA GLU A 187 25.92 -21.52 12.71
C GLU A 187 26.48 -21.31 11.28
N ALA A 188 25.72 -21.70 10.26
CA ALA A 188 26.08 -21.50 8.85
C ALA A 188 26.27 -20.02 8.45
N LYS A 189 25.61 -19.07 9.12
CA LYS A 189 25.81 -17.64 8.85
C LYS A 189 27.12 -17.13 9.46
N ASN A 190 27.62 -17.75 10.53
CA ASN A 190 28.86 -17.31 11.17
C ASN A 190 30.07 -17.41 10.24
N SER A 191 30.12 -18.39 9.33
CA SER A 191 31.23 -18.51 8.37
C SER A 191 31.19 -17.42 7.31
N LEU A 192 30.01 -17.16 6.72
CA LEU A 192 29.81 -16.07 5.75
C LEU A 192 30.20 -14.73 6.33
N TYR A 193 29.69 -14.46 7.53
CA TYR A 193 30.02 -13.28 8.29
C TYR A 193 31.52 -13.18 8.53
N THR A 194 32.14 -14.20 9.09
CA THR A 194 33.59 -14.23 9.30
C THR A 194 34.35 -13.90 8.01
N ALA A 195 33.95 -14.48 6.87
CA ALA A 195 34.57 -14.18 5.58
C ALA A 195 34.34 -12.74 5.10
N ILE A 196 33.16 -12.15 5.34
CA ILE A 196 32.88 -10.75 5.04
C ILE A 196 33.83 -9.87 5.86
N TRP A 197 33.91 -10.07 7.17
CA TRP A 197 34.77 -9.22 8.01
C TRP A 197 36.26 -9.49 7.80
N SER A 198 36.65 -10.66 7.32
CA SER A 198 38.04 -10.94 6.91
C SER A 198 38.41 -10.36 5.55
N CYS A 199 37.47 -9.74 4.82
CA CYS A 199 37.75 -9.13 3.53
C CYS A 199 38.63 -7.86 3.71
N PRO A 200 39.86 -7.83 3.17
CA PRO A 200 40.81 -6.74 3.43
C PRO A 200 40.46 -5.44 2.71
N THR A 201 39.48 -5.44 1.81
CA THR A 201 39.06 -4.24 1.06
C THR A 201 37.74 -3.66 1.55
N LEU A 202 37.08 -4.34 2.48
CA LEU A 202 35.79 -3.94 3.03
C LEU A 202 35.91 -2.63 3.82
N ARG A 203 35.11 -1.64 3.46
CA ARG A 203 35.09 -0.30 4.08
C ARG A 203 33.78 0.01 4.77
N ILE A 204 32.65 -0.40 4.19
CA ILE A 204 31.32 -0.06 4.68
C ILE A 204 30.49 -1.33 4.82
N VAL A 205 29.88 -1.51 5.99
CA VAL A 205 28.85 -2.54 6.20
C VAL A 205 27.56 -1.86 6.61
N THR A 206 26.46 -2.15 5.91
CA THR A 206 25.16 -1.55 6.17
C THR A 206 24.21 -2.60 6.77
N PHE A 207 23.48 -2.21 7.82
CA PHE A 207 22.46 -2.99 8.50
C PHE A 207 21.12 -2.26 8.52
N PRO A 208 19.98 -2.96 8.33
CA PRO A 208 18.66 -2.34 8.39
C PRO A 208 18.21 -2.01 9.82
N ARG A 209 18.82 -2.62 10.85
CA ARG A 209 18.45 -2.40 12.27
C ARG A 209 19.58 -2.83 13.21
N TYR A 210 19.73 -2.10 14.31
CA TYR A 210 20.54 -2.54 15.46
C TYR A 210 19.74 -3.47 16.38
N THR A 211 20.35 -4.58 16.78
CA THR A 211 19.90 -5.39 17.92
C THR A 211 21.09 -5.67 18.82
N GLY A 212 20.87 -5.81 20.14
CA GLY A 212 21.96 -6.13 21.08
C GLY A 212 22.68 -7.44 20.74
N ALA A 213 22.02 -8.36 20.04
CA ALA A 213 22.61 -9.60 19.55
C ALA A 213 23.77 -9.40 18.56
N PHE A 214 23.92 -8.21 17.95
CA PHE A 214 25.03 -7.92 17.03
C PHE A 214 26.29 -7.43 17.73
N LEU A 215 26.27 -7.16 19.03
CA LEU A 215 27.45 -6.69 19.76
C LEU A 215 28.68 -7.59 19.57
N PRO A 216 28.60 -8.93 19.68
CA PRO A 216 29.76 -9.79 19.46
C PRO A 216 30.29 -9.68 18.02
N ILE A 217 29.37 -9.58 17.06
CA ILE A 217 29.69 -9.49 15.63
C ILE A 217 30.37 -8.16 15.32
N PHE A 218 29.83 -7.05 15.81
CA PHE A 218 30.40 -5.72 15.66
C PHE A 218 31.79 -5.62 16.29
N LYS A 219 31.99 -6.29 17.44
CA LYS A 219 33.32 -6.40 18.05
C LYS A 219 34.30 -7.12 17.11
N GLN A 220 33.90 -8.23 16.51
CA GLN A 220 34.72 -8.96 15.54
C GLN A 220 34.99 -8.12 14.28
N MET A 221 33.98 -7.45 13.72
CA MET A 221 34.13 -6.55 12.58
C MET A 221 35.11 -5.41 12.85
N SER A 222 35.09 -4.85 14.05
CA SER A 222 35.98 -3.76 14.42
C SER A 222 37.47 -4.13 14.38
N GLN A 223 37.80 -5.43 14.28
CA GLN A 223 39.17 -5.91 14.10
C GLN A 223 39.66 -5.76 12.67
N ASN A 224 38.78 -5.61 11.67
CA ASN A 224 39.18 -5.37 10.29
C ASN A 224 39.78 -3.96 10.16
N PRO A 225 41.07 -3.82 9.80
CA PRO A 225 41.74 -2.52 9.73
C PRO A 225 41.20 -1.60 8.63
N SER A 226 40.57 -2.14 7.59
CA SER A 226 40.08 -1.40 6.43
C SER A 226 38.64 -0.91 6.59
N LEU A 227 37.90 -1.46 7.57
CA LEU A 227 36.54 -1.07 7.87
C LEU A 227 36.51 0.38 8.39
N ARG A 228 35.68 1.21 7.76
CA ARG A 228 35.51 2.65 8.04
C ARG A 228 34.16 2.98 8.67
N ALA A 229 33.11 2.24 8.31
CA ALA A 229 31.77 2.49 8.81
C ALA A 229 30.95 1.20 8.95
N ILE A 230 30.15 1.17 10.01
CA ILE A 230 29.03 0.24 10.21
C ILE A 230 27.78 1.12 10.23
N GLU A 231 27.09 1.19 9.10
CA GLU A 231 25.92 2.04 8.93
C GLU A 231 24.68 1.28 9.41
N ILE A 232 23.94 1.86 10.36
CA ILE A 232 22.61 1.41 10.76
C ILE A 232 21.60 2.31 10.05
N ARG A 233 20.91 1.76 9.06
CA ARG A 233 19.89 2.45 8.25
C ARG A 233 18.52 1.81 8.50
N PRO A 234 17.74 2.30 9.48
CA PRO A 234 16.37 1.87 9.70
C PRO A 234 15.60 2.00 8.39
N LYS A 235 14.97 0.93 7.93
CA LYS A 235 14.07 1.02 6.77
C LYS A 235 12.67 1.39 7.23
N SER A 236 12.18 2.55 6.82
CA SER A 236 10.78 2.99 6.97
C SER A 236 9.76 2.02 6.37
N GLN A 237 10.18 1.22 5.38
CA GLN A 237 9.35 0.35 4.56
C GLN A 237 9.17 -1.09 5.08
N LEU A 238 9.67 -1.45 6.27
CA LEU A 238 9.26 -2.70 6.93
C LEU A 238 7.78 -2.57 7.37
N LYS A 239 6.89 -2.73 6.37
CA LYS A 239 5.44 -2.63 6.39
C LYS A 239 4.74 -3.91 6.88
N ARG A 240 5.46 -4.94 7.35
CA ARG A 240 4.84 -5.88 8.30
C ARG A 240 4.52 -5.08 9.56
N PRO A 241 3.42 -5.34 10.27
CA PRO A 241 2.93 -4.45 11.30
C PRO A 241 4.01 -4.29 12.38
N ARG A 242 4.78 -3.21 12.25
CA ARG A 242 5.37 -2.43 13.34
C ARG A 242 4.39 -2.40 14.50
N ALA A 243 3.08 -2.32 14.22
CA ALA A 243 2.01 -2.43 15.20
C ALA A 243 2.12 -3.65 16.13
N MET A 244 2.49 -4.87 15.72
CA MET A 244 2.44 -6.01 16.66
C MET A 244 3.66 -6.12 17.60
N TRP A 245 4.85 -5.70 17.16
CA TRP A 245 6.07 -5.75 17.97
C TRP A 245 6.39 -4.42 18.66
N LEU A 246 6.02 -3.28 18.04
CA LEU A 246 6.06 -1.98 18.71
C LEU A 246 4.81 -1.72 19.56
N ASP A 247 3.62 -2.29 19.32
CA ASP A 247 2.56 -2.19 20.36
C ASP A 247 3.01 -2.74 21.70
N ARG A 248 3.95 -3.69 21.73
CA ARG A 248 4.45 -4.21 23.00
C ARG A 248 5.57 -3.36 23.62
N ILE A 249 6.21 -2.47 22.86
CA ILE A 249 7.40 -1.70 23.28
C ILE A 249 7.16 -0.18 23.24
N GLU A 250 6.51 0.36 22.21
CA GLU A 250 6.01 1.75 22.15
C GLU A 250 4.90 2.01 23.18
N ARG A 251 4.17 0.99 23.66
CA ARG A 251 3.19 1.16 24.76
C ARG A 251 3.82 1.28 26.16
N SER A 252 5.14 1.11 26.31
CA SER A 252 5.81 1.13 27.61
C SER A 252 7.03 2.04 27.71
N VAL A 253 7.46 2.71 26.63
CA VAL A 253 8.59 3.65 26.66
C VAL A 253 8.26 4.88 25.81
N PRO A 254 8.42 6.11 26.34
CA PRO A 254 8.19 7.34 25.57
C PRO A 254 9.03 7.36 24.29
N LEU A 255 8.48 7.98 23.24
CA LEU A 255 8.98 8.15 21.86
C LEU A 255 10.37 8.81 21.71
N ARG A 256 11.20 8.82 22.76
CA ARG A 256 12.61 9.12 22.61
C ARG A 256 13.24 7.98 21.81
N PRO A 257 14.00 8.27 20.73
CA PRO A 257 14.80 7.24 20.09
C PRO A 257 15.61 6.53 21.19
N PRO A 258 15.64 5.19 21.22
CA PRO A 258 16.31 4.46 22.29
C PRO A 258 17.71 5.05 22.46
N PRO A 259 18.13 5.37 23.70
CA PRO A 259 19.40 6.03 23.93
C PRO A 259 20.48 5.25 23.18
N ARG A 260 21.24 5.96 22.34
CA ARG A 260 22.28 5.34 21.51
C ARG A 260 23.17 4.51 22.44
N PRO A 261 23.32 3.20 22.19
CA PRO A 261 24.08 2.34 23.08
C PRO A 261 25.50 2.88 23.23
N ARG A 262 25.95 3.04 24.48
CA ARG A 262 27.34 3.42 24.77
C ARG A 262 28.20 2.16 24.65
N PHE A 263 29.06 2.12 23.63
CA PHE A 263 29.99 1.02 23.45
C PHE A 263 31.25 1.26 24.28
N LYS A 264 31.71 0.25 25.06
CA LYS A 264 33.00 0.33 25.78
C LYS A 264 34.22 0.36 24.84
N ASN A 265 34.05 -0.10 23.59
CA ASN A 265 35.10 -0.12 22.58
C ASN A 265 35.09 1.20 21.80
N ALA A 266 36.11 2.02 22.00
CA ALA A 266 36.25 3.34 21.36
C ALA A 266 36.26 3.26 19.83
N ARG A 267 36.92 2.24 19.26
CA ARG A 267 36.91 2.04 17.81
C ARG A 267 35.53 1.68 17.28
N LEU A 268 34.78 0.85 18.01
CA LEU A 268 33.44 0.50 17.58
C LEU A 268 32.51 1.73 17.61
N GLN A 269 32.69 2.60 18.60
CA GLN A 269 31.95 3.85 18.72
C GLN A 269 32.20 4.80 17.54
N THR A 270 33.40 4.83 16.97
CA THR A 270 33.71 5.64 15.78
C THR A 270 33.23 5.01 14.47
N LEU A 271 33.16 3.68 14.41
CA LEU A 271 32.69 2.96 13.23
C LEU A 271 31.17 3.01 13.07
N ILE A 272 30.41 2.94 14.16
CA ILE A 272 28.95 2.87 14.06
C ILE A 272 28.36 4.24 13.71
N GLN A 273 27.69 4.31 12.57
CA GLN A 273 26.98 5.48 12.09
C GLN A 273 25.48 5.19 12.04
N TRP A 274 24.68 6.09 12.61
CA TRP A 274 23.23 5.96 12.65
C TRP A 274 22.65 6.94 11.64
N PHE A 275 21.84 6.43 10.73
CA PHE A 275 21.10 7.25 9.77
C PHE A 275 19.64 7.23 10.17
N ASP A 276 18.97 8.37 10.08
CA ASP A 276 17.52 8.42 10.21
C ASP A 276 16.88 8.29 8.82
N ASP A 277 15.66 7.73 8.77
CA ASP A 277 14.87 7.60 7.51
C ASP A 277 14.69 8.95 6.79
N SER A 278 14.78 10.08 7.53
CA SER A 278 14.70 11.44 7.00
C SER A 278 15.98 11.89 6.28
N ASP A 279 17.13 11.30 6.59
CA ASP A 279 18.38 11.64 5.91
C ASP A 279 18.42 11.03 4.50
N GLU A 280 17.52 10.08 4.22
CA GLU A 280 17.37 9.42 2.93
C GLU A 280 16.26 10.01 2.05
N THR A 281 15.48 10.99 2.54
CA THR A 281 14.58 11.73 1.65
C THR A 281 15.41 12.50 0.64
N GLU A 282 15.35 12.01 -0.60
CA GLU A 282 15.95 12.58 -1.79
C GLU A 282 17.50 12.48 -1.72
N ASN A 283 18.08 11.44 -2.34
CA ASN A 283 18.78 11.73 -3.60
C ASN A 283 17.93 12.71 -4.41
N GLN A 284 18.00 13.98 -4.02
CA GLN A 284 17.65 15.07 -4.88
C GLN A 284 18.44 14.72 -6.13
N MET A 285 17.77 14.70 -7.28
CA MET A 285 18.42 15.37 -8.39
C MET A 285 18.77 16.74 -7.80
N VAL A 286 19.98 16.88 -7.22
CA VAL A 286 20.54 18.16 -6.85
C VAL A 286 20.41 18.88 -8.18
N PRO A 287 19.46 19.82 -8.33
CA PRO A 287 19.31 20.51 -9.59
C PRO A 287 20.72 21.05 -9.84
N ALA A 288 21.30 20.76 -11.01
CA ALA A 288 22.59 21.33 -11.34
C ALA A 288 22.51 22.81 -10.95
N PRO A 289 23.39 23.29 -10.04
CA PRO A 289 23.21 24.61 -9.45
C PRO A 289 23.01 25.57 -10.60
N SER A 290 21.88 26.30 -10.56
CA SER A 290 21.58 27.32 -11.56
C SER A 290 22.85 28.14 -11.74
N SER A 291 23.43 28.12 -12.93
CA SER A 291 24.67 28.85 -13.24
C SER A 291 24.51 30.35 -13.04
N ASN A 292 23.29 30.82 -12.82
CA ASN A 292 22.94 32.18 -12.45
C ASN A 292 22.24 32.24 -11.08
N PRO A 293 22.90 32.74 -10.01
CA PRO A 293 22.28 32.90 -8.69
C PRO A 293 21.18 33.97 -8.66
N SER A 294 21.11 34.82 -9.70
CA SER A 294 20.06 35.85 -9.86
C SER A 294 18.86 35.36 -10.66
N PHE A 295 18.83 34.09 -11.08
CA PHE A 295 17.69 33.55 -11.82
C PHE A 295 16.42 33.63 -10.97
N ARG A 296 15.45 34.41 -11.45
CA ARG A 296 14.09 34.49 -10.91
C ARG A 296 13.16 33.82 -11.91
N PRO A 297 12.57 32.66 -11.59
CA PRO A 297 11.62 32.03 -12.50
C PRO A 297 10.49 33.01 -12.82
N PHE A 298 10.13 33.10 -14.11
CA PHE A 298 9.07 33.96 -14.63
C PHE A 298 9.29 35.48 -14.46
N ALA A 299 10.52 35.96 -14.27
CA ALA A 299 10.80 37.39 -14.11
C ALA A 299 10.31 38.28 -15.27
N SER A 300 10.24 37.74 -16.49
CA SER A 300 9.73 38.43 -17.69
C SER A 300 8.22 38.26 -17.91
N THR A 301 7.54 37.48 -17.07
CA THR A 301 6.11 37.18 -17.22
C THR A 301 5.27 38.15 -16.39
N ALA A 302 4.15 38.62 -16.93
CA ALA A 302 3.22 39.47 -16.17
C ALA A 302 2.73 38.77 -14.89
N GLN A 303 2.68 39.52 -13.77
CA GLN A 303 2.40 38.95 -12.44
C GLN A 303 1.14 38.07 -12.38
N PRO A 304 0.00 38.41 -13.01
CA PRO A 304 -1.19 37.55 -12.96
C PRO A 304 -0.99 36.19 -13.64
N ILE A 305 -0.19 36.14 -14.71
CA ILE A 305 0.13 34.89 -15.42
C ILE A 305 1.14 34.09 -14.59
N ALA A 306 2.16 34.76 -14.04
CA ALA A 306 3.12 34.12 -13.13
C ALA A 306 2.43 33.53 -11.89
N ASP A 307 1.47 34.25 -11.29
CA ASP A 307 0.69 33.79 -10.15
C ASP A 307 -0.17 32.56 -10.51
N LYS A 308 -0.79 32.53 -11.70
CA LYS A 308 -1.53 31.35 -12.18
C LYS A 308 -0.61 30.14 -12.39
N LEU A 309 0.56 30.34 -12.99
CA LEU A 309 1.55 29.29 -13.19
C LEU A 309 2.08 28.75 -11.86
N TRP A 310 2.48 29.63 -10.94
CA TRP A 310 2.91 29.25 -9.60
C TRP A 310 1.81 28.56 -8.82
N SER A 311 0.58 29.05 -8.87
CA SER A 311 -0.57 28.40 -8.24
C SER A 311 -0.75 26.97 -8.72
N ARG A 312 -0.57 26.71 -10.03
CA ARG A 312 -0.65 25.35 -10.59
C ARG A 312 0.54 24.48 -10.17
N ILE A 313 1.75 25.03 -10.12
CA ILE A 313 2.93 24.33 -9.62
C ILE A 313 2.75 23.95 -8.14
N LEU A 314 2.30 24.90 -7.32
CA LEU A 314 2.03 24.71 -5.90
C LEU A 314 0.91 23.69 -5.69
N PHE A 315 -0.15 23.72 -6.49
CA PHE A 315 -1.19 22.69 -6.48
C PHE A 315 -0.58 21.28 -6.62
N PHE A 316 0.27 21.04 -7.63
CA PHE A 316 0.92 19.73 -7.80
C PHE A 316 1.91 19.41 -6.67
N ALA A 317 2.70 20.39 -6.23
CA ALA A 317 3.68 20.22 -5.17
C ALA A 317 3.01 19.88 -3.82
N MET A 318 1.90 20.53 -3.50
CA MET A 318 1.24 20.47 -2.19
C MET A 318 0.17 19.39 -2.10
N LEU A 319 -0.40 18.94 -3.21
CA LEU A 319 -1.45 17.91 -3.23
C LEU A 319 -0.95 16.52 -3.64
N SER A 320 0.28 16.40 -4.16
CA SER A 320 0.95 15.13 -4.52
C SER A 320 0.13 14.23 -5.45
N LEU A 321 0.60 14.02 -6.69
CA LEU A 321 -0.07 13.19 -7.70
C LEU A 321 -0.40 11.76 -7.25
N ASP A 322 0.33 11.22 -6.27
CA ASP A 322 0.16 9.85 -5.78
C ASP A 322 -1.04 9.65 -4.84
N VAL A 323 -1.72 10.71 -4.43
CA VAL A 323 -2.86 10.65 -3.52
C VAL A 323 -4.03 11.37 -4.17
N HIS A 324 -4.63 10.76 -5.19
CA HIS A 324 -5.94 11.20 -5.60
C HIS A 324 -6.88 11.04 -4.39
N PRO A 325 -7.59 12.08 -3.93
CA PRO A 325 -8.45 12.01 -2.75
C PRO A 325 -9.54 10.94 -2.83
N GLU A 326 -9.82 10.45 -4.04
CA GLU A 326 -10.85 9.46 -4.36
C GLU A 326 -10.35 8.01 -4.28
N ASP A 327 -9.06 7.75 -4.51
CA ASP A 327 -8.60 6.40 -4.85
C ASP A 327 -7.88 5.66 -3.72
N MET A 328 -7.51 6.34 -2.64
CA MET A 328 -6.90 5.67 -1.49
C MET A 328 -7.31 6.32 -0.17
N GLN A 329 -7.64 5.48 0.81
CA GLN A 329 -7.50 5.79 2.24
C GLN A 329 -6.00 5.88 2.53
N PRO A 330 -5.34 7.05 2.41
CA PRO A 330 -3.90 7.17 2.58
C PRO A 330 -3.58 6.82 4.03
N SER A 331 -2.55 6.01 4.23
CA SER A 331 -2.06 5.70 5.57
C SER A 331 -1.76 6.97 6.39
N ASN A 332 -1.86 6.88 7.72
CA ASN A 332 -1.58 8.00 8.64
C ASN A 332 -0.23 8.68 8.36
N LEU A 333 0.76 7.92 7.88
CA LEU A 333 2.09 8.43 7.57
C LEU A 333 2.09 9.33 6.33
N ILE A 334 1.36 8.98 5.28
CA ILE A 334 1.24 9.80 4.05
C ILE A 334 0.59 11.15 4.40
N ARG A 335 -0.47 11.13 5.21
CA ARG A 335 -1.16 12.36 5.63
C ARG A 335 -0.30 13.28 6.50
N ARG A 336 0.51 12.74 7.44
CA ARG A 336 1.48 13.55 8.21
C ARG A 336 2.56 14.19 7.32
N LYS A 337 3.10 13.42 6.38
CA LYS A 337 4.07 13.94 5.41
C LYS A 337 3.47 15.04 4.54
N LEU A 338 2.17 14.97 4.23
CA LEU A 338 1.46 15.99 3.46
C LEU A 338 1.43 17.34 4.18
N ASN A 339 1.04 17.39 5.46
CA ASN A 339 1.02 18.65 6.24
C ASN A 339 2.42 19.25 6.37
N MET A 340 3.45 18.43 6.62
CA MET A 340 4.84 18.90 6.66
C MET A 340 5.31 19.44 5.30
N LYS A 341 5.00 18.73 4.20
CA LYS A 341 5.33 19.17 2.84
C LYS A 341 4.69 20.51 2.52
N ARG A 342 3.40 20.67 2.81
CA ARG A 342 2.67 21.93 2.64
C ARG A 342 3.30 23.06 3.44
N ARG A 343 3.55 22.84 4.73
CA ARG A 343 4.22 23.81 5.60
C ARG A 343 5.57 24.24 5.02
N ASN A 344 6.42 23.28 4.63
CA ASN A 344 7.75 23.59 4.09
C ASN A 344 7.66 24.40 2.79
N VAL A 345 6.69 24.12 1.92
CA VAL A 345 6.45 24.90 0.71
C VAL A 345 6.01 26.33 1.03
N LEU A 346 5.08 26.52 1.97
CA LEU A 346 4.61 27.85 2.37
C LEU A 346 5.73 28.71 2.98
N LEU A 347 6.70 28.09 3.65
CA LEU A 347 7.82 28.78 4.30
C LEU A 347 8.92 29.24 3.33
N VAL A 348 8.82 28.92 2.03
CA VAL A 348 9.83 29.31 1.02
C VAL A 348 9.84 30.82 0.78
N SER A 349 8.67 31.45 0.63
CA SER A 349 8.56 32.90 0.37
C SER A 349 7.16 33.43 0.65
N GLN A 350 7.00 34.76 0.74
CA GLN A 350 5.69 35.40 0.87
C GLN A 350 4.76 35.13 -0.34
N THR A 351 5.32 34.96 -1.54
CA THR A 351 4.53 34.58 -2.73
C THR A 351 4.00 33.16 -2.59
N PHE A 352 4.83 32.24 -2.08
CA PHE A 352 4.43 30.86 -1.85
C PHE A 352 3.41 30.75 -0.72
N LEU A 353 3.55 31.56 0.33
CA LEU A 353 2.54 31.68 1.37
C LEU A 353 1.21 32.14 0.78
N ARG A 354 1.18 33.30 0.11
CA ARG A 354 -0.05 33.87 -0.47
C ARG A 354 -0.74 32.92 -1.46
N LEU A 355 0.01 32.36 -2.41
CA LEU A 355 -0.55 31.49 -3.45
C LEU A 355 -0.79 30.05 -2.98
N GLY A 356 -0.07 29.61 -1.95
CA GLY A 356 -0.14 28.25 -1.41
C GLY A 356 -1.21 28.08 -0.33
N THR A 357 -1.59 29.14 0.40
CA THR A 357 -2.57 29.08 1.49
C THR A 357 -3.88 28.39 1.07
N PRO A 358 -4.51 28.70 -0.08
CA PRO A 358 -5.73 27.99 -0.50
C PRO A 358 -5.53 26.47 -0.61
N TYR A 359 -4.37 26.00 -1.07
CA TYR A 359 -4.05 24.58 -1.19
C TYR A 359 -3.67 23.92 0.14
N ALA A 360 -3.16 24.71 1.09
CA ALA A 360 -2.90 24.23 2.45
C ALA A 360 -4.21 23.92 3.19
N TYR A 361 -5.21 24.79 3.03
CA TYR A 361 -6.55 24.65 3.61
C TYR A 361 -7.52 23.84 2.74
N TYR A 362 -7.16 23.46 1.51
CA TYR A 362 -8.03 22.66 0.64
C TYR A 362 -8.46 21.33 1.28
N PHE A 363 -7.53 20.67 1.99
CA PHE A 363 -7.74 19.38 2.65
C PHE A 363 -6.99 19.28 3.99
N PRO A 364 -7.40 20.00 5.04
CA PRO A 364 -6.85 19.85 6.38
C PRO A 364 -7.05 18.44 6.92
N VAL A 365 -5.96 17.87 7.47
CA VAL A 365 -5.98 16.61 8.22
C VAL A 365 -5.68 16.92 9.68
N ILE A 366 -6.66 16.71 10.54
CA ILE A 366 -6.61 17.05 11.96
C ILE A 366 -6.49 15.75 12.76
N ALA A 367 -5.34 15.56 13.42
CA ALA A 367 -4.98 14.29 14.03
C ALA A 367 -5.09 14.25 15.56
N THR A 368 -5.33 15.39 16.21
CA THR A 368 -5.45 15.50 17.67
C THR A 368 -6.46 16.59 18.02
N GLU A 369 -7.00 16.52 19.23
CA GLU A 369 -7.91 17.52 19.80
C GLU A 369 -7.24 18.91 19.90
N GLU A 370 -6.01 18.98 20.41
CA GLU A 370 -5.24 20.25 20.47
C GLU A 370 -5.08 20.92 19.09
N VAL A 371 -4.82 20.11 18.04
CA VAL A 371 -4.71 20.63 16.67
C VAL A 371 -6.07 21.06 16.15
N PHE A 372 -7.15 20.38 16.55
CA PHE A 372 -8.51 20.81 16.22
C PHE A 372 -8.85 22.14 16.88
N GLU A 373 -8.59 22.32 18.17
CA GLU A 373 -8.83 23.59 18.88
C GLU A 373 -8.05 24.75 18.26
N SER A 374 -6.77 24.53 17.96
CA SER A 374 -5.93 25.52 17.27
C SER A 374 -6.48 25.85 15.87
N PHE A 375 -6.91 24.84 15.13
CA PHE A 375 -7.54 25.00 13.83
C PHE A 375 -8.86 25.78 13.94
N SER A 376 -9.74 25.41 14.86
CA SER A 376 -11.02 26.08 15.10
C SER A 376 -10.83 27.54 15.47
N SER A 377 -9.89 27.83 16.37
CA SER A 377 -9.52 29.20 16.74
C SER A 377 -8.99 29.99 15.54
N THR A 378 -8.19 29.35 14.68
CA THR A 378 -7.63 29.99 13.47
C THR A 378 -8.72 30.31 12.45
N ILE A 379 -9.66 29.38 12.21
CA ILE A 379 -10.77 29.59 11.27
C ILE A 379 -11.75 30.63 11.80
N ALA A 380 -12.05 30.62 13.10
CA ALA A 380 -12.90 31.64 13.72
C ALA A 380 -12.27 33.05 13.62
N ALA A 381 -10.95 33.15 13.79
CA ALA A 381 -10.22 34.41 13.63
C ALA A 381 -10.06 34.86 12.17
N ASN A 382 -10.12 33.93 11.21
CA ASN A 382 -9.93 34.18 9.77
C ASN A 382 -10.96 33.40 8.93
N PRO A 383 -12.24 33.84 8.93
CA PRO A 383 -13.34 33.10 8.29
C PRO A 383 -13.12 32.80 6.80
N GLU A 384 -12.35 33.62 6.08
CA GLU A 384 -12.03 33.43 4.67
C GLU A 384 -11.22 32.15 4.41
N LEU A 385 -10.43 31.69 5.39
CA LEU A 385 -9.72 30.41 5.31
C LEU A 385 -10.71 29.24 5.28
N GLY A 386 -11.85 29.38 5.96
CA GLY A 386 -12.97 28.43 5.89
C GLY A 386 -13.49 28.25 4.47
N GLY A 387 -13.54 29.34 3.69
CA GLY A 387 -13.93 29.34 2.30
C GLY A 387 -13.00 28.56 1.36
N HIS A 388 -11.77 28.24 1.77
CA HIS A 388 -10.85 27.39 1.00
C HIS A 388 -10.98 25.91 1.29
N ILE A 389 -11.62 25.53 2.40
CA ILE A 389 -11.78 24.13 2.79
C ILE A 389 -12.79 23.47 1.86
N ARG A 390 -12.38 22.38 1.23
CA ARG A 390 -13.25 21.50 0.45
C ARG A 390 -13.40 20.16 1.15
N HIS A 391 -12.31 19.64 1.70
CA HIS A 391 -12.28 18.35 2.37
C HIS A 391 -11.80 18.53 3.82
N LEU A 392 -12.49 17.97 4.81
CA LEU A 392 -12.07 17.99 6.21
C LEU A 392 -11.92 16.56 6.71
N ASP A 393 -10.73 16.21 7.18
CA ASP A 393 -10.42 14.88 7.73
C ASP A 393 -10.10 14.96 9.22
N LEU A 394 -11.04 14.49 10.04
CA LEU A 394 -10.99 14.46 11.49
C LEU A 394 -10.56 13.08 11.97
N ARG A 395 -9.44 13.03 12.68
CA ARG A 395 -8.82 11.81 13.19
C ARG A 395 -8.41 12.02 14.64
N LEU A 396 -9.40 12.29 15.47
CA LEU A 396 -9.23 12.65 16.87
C LEU A 396 -8.88 11.42 17.71
N ALA A 397 -7.72 10.83 17.43
CA ALA A 397 -7.20 9.75 18.25
C ALA A 397 -6.88 10.34 19.63
N LYS A 398 -7.49 9.83 20.69
CA LYS A 398 -7.01 10.12 22.04
C LYS A 398 -5.54 9.70 22.11
N THR A 399 -4.70 10.62 22.55
CA THR A 399 -3.41 10.27 23.14
C THR A 399 -3.74 9.32 24.30
N ARG A 400 -3.52 8.02 24.10
CA ARG A 400 -3.75 6.95 25.08
C ARG A 400 -2.78 7.10 26.27
N ASP A 401 -2.92 8.17 27.05
CA ASP A 401 -2.55 8.19 28.47
C ASP A 401 -3.53 7.28 29.24
N LEU A 402 -3.66 6.02 28.80
CA LEU A 402 -4.59 5.00 29.33
C LEU A 402 -4.32 4.62 30.79
N LEU A 403 -3.28 5.19 31.40
CA LEU A 403 -2.93 4.96 32.79
C LEU A 403 -3.41 6.11 33.69
N ASP A 404 -3.88 7.22 33.12
CA ASP A 404 -4.35 8.36 33.89
C ASP A 404 -5.86 8.48 33.81
N THR A 405 -6.56 7.62 34.57
CA THR A 405 -8.02 7.70 34.76
C THR A 405 -8.47 8.95 35.51
N THR A 406 -7.53 9.80 35.96
CA THR A 406 -7.84 11.00 36.74
C THR A 406 -8.05 12.23 35.88
N LYS A 407 -7.64 12.21 34.60
CA LYS A 407 -8.00 13.28 33.66
C LYS A 407 -9.49 13.19 33.36
N PRO A 408 -10.25 14.29 33.53
CA PRO A 408 -11.66 14.32 33.16
C PRO A 408 -11.80 13.87 31.70
N GLN A 409 -12.83 13.09 31.41
CA GLN A 409 -13.17 12.68 30.04
C GLN A 409 -13.15 13.95 29.18
N SER A 410 -12.23 14.06 28.21
CA SER A 410 -12.13 15.28 27.42
C SER A 410 -13.45 15.53 26.68
N ALA A 411 -13.82 16.81 26.63
CA ALA A 411 -15.07 17.25 26.04
C ALA A 411 -15.17 16.72 24.60
N SER A 412 -16.37 16.32 24.19
CA SER A 412 -16.64 16.03 22.79
C SER A 412 -16.19 17.21 21.93
N VAL A 413 -15.41 16.93 20.88
CA VAL A 413 -14.95 17.96 19.96
C VAL A 413 -16.15 18.55 19.22
N SER A 414 -16.58 19.74 19.65
CA SER A 414 -17.71 20.43 19.02
C SER A 414 -17.27 21.06 17.71
N LEU A 415 -17.95 20.68 16.62
CA LEU A 415 -17.73 21.25 15.30
C LEU A 415 -18.43 22.61 15.14
N HIS A 416 -19.36 22.94 16.04
CA HIS A 416 -20.18 24.14 16.00
C HIS A 416 -19.39 25.43 15.74
N ALA A 417 -18.19 25.59 16.29
CA ALA A 417 -17.36 26.79 16.10
C ALA A 417 -16.80 26.93 14.67
N VAL A 418 -16.64 25.83 13.93
CA VAL A 418 -16.02 25.83 12.60
C VAL A 418 -17.06 25.80 11.49
N LEU A 419 -18.15 25.06 11.69
CA LEU A 419 -19.16 24.79 10.66
C LEU A 419 -19.67 26.04 9.93
N PRO A 420 -19.99 27.18 10.61
CA PRO A 420 -20.46 28.38 9.93
C PRO A 420 -19.51 28.93 8.86
N HIS A 421 -18.23 28.58 8.94
CA HIS A 421 -17.19 29.05 8.03
C HIS A 421 -16.92 28.07 6.87
N LEU A 422 -17.49 26.87 6.89
CA LEU A 422 -17.20 25.77 5.95
C LEU A 422 -18.17 25.67 4.77
N HIS A 423 -18.75 26.78 4.29
CA HIS A 423 -19.81 26.80 3.25
C HIS A 423 -19.48 26.03 1.95
N ASN A 424 -18.20 25.83 1.63
CA ASN A 424 -17.76 25.08 0.45
C ASN A 424 -17.34 23.62 0.74
N LEU A 425 -17.58 23.10 1.93
CA LEU A 425 -17.20 21.75 2.31
C LEU A 425 -17.94 20.72 1.44
N THR A 426 -17.19 19.96 0.64
CA THR A 426 -17.72 18.88 -0.19
C THR A 426 -17.48 17.51 0.43
N ARG A 427 -16.49 17.36 1.32
CA ARG A 427 -16.19 16.08 1.97
C ARG A 427 -15.87 16.23 3.44
N LEU A 428 -16.53 15.44 4.28
CA LEU A 428 -16.23 15.29 5.70
C LEU A 428 -15.89 13.82 5.99
N ILE A 429 -14.67 13.58 6.47
CA ILE A 429 -14.15 12.25 6.80
C ILE A 429 -13.83 12.23 8.28
N CYS A 430 -14.48 11.36 9.02
CA CYS A 430 -14.16 11.04 10.41
C CYS A 430 -13.50 9.65 10.39
N THR A 431 -12.21 9.56 10.68
CA THR A 431 -11.57 8.21 10.76
C THR A 431 -11.50 7.78 12.22
N PRO A 432 -12.16 6.69 12.64
CA PRO A 432 -12.02 6.19 13.99
C PRO A 432 -10.57 5.73 14.26
N GLY A 433 -10.01 6.16 15.39
CA GLY A 433 -8.69 5.72 15.86
C GLY A 433 -8.68 4.22 16.17
N SER A 434 -7.87 3.44 15.43
CA SER A 434 -7.63 1.98 15.57
C SER A 434 -8.82 1.06 15.91
N ARG A 435 -9.09 0.08 15.03
CA ARG A 435 -10.22 -0.88 14.99
C ARG A 435 -10.53 -1.74 16.23
N HIS A 436 -9.87 -1.57 17.37
CA HIS A 436 -9.94 -2.55 18.47
C HIS A 436 -10.66 -2.09 19.74
N HIS A 437 -10.97 -0.80 19.90
CA HIS A 437 -11.80 -0.33 20.99
C HIS A 437 -12.66 0.84 20.54
N ILE A 438 -13.94 0.82 20.92
CA ILE A 438 -14.88 1.92 20.75
C ILE A 438 -14.34 3.07 21.62
N ASP A 439 -13.74 4.07 20.99
CA ASP A 439 -13.38 5.30 21.68
C ASP A 439 -14.49 6.33 21.39
N PRO A 440 -15.33 6.68 22.38
CA PRO A 440 -16.42 7.64 22.21
C PRO A 440 -15.96 9.04 21.76
N SER A 441 -14.65 9.29 21.68
CA SER A 441 -14.05 10.55 21.24
C SER A 441 -14.26 10.91 19.77
N HIS A 442 -14.77 10.00 18.92
CA HIS A 442 -14.97 10.26 17.49
C HIS A 442 -16.43 10.56 17.16
N THR A 443 -17.21 10.94 18.16
CA THR A 443 -18.64 11.14 18.02
C THR A 443 -18.97 12.60 17.68
N ILE A 444 -19.89 12.78 16.74
CA ILE A 444 -20.52 14.09 16.49
C ILE A 444 -21.87 14.07 17.20
N SER A 445 -22.15 15.11 17.97
CA SER A 445 -23.45 15.29 18.60
C SER A 445 -24.53 15.46 17.54
N TRP A 446 -25.77 15.05 17.84
CA TRP A 446 -26.88 15.32 16.93
C TRP A 446 -27.05 16.82 16.59
N ASN A 447 -26.76 17.72 17.53
CA ASN A 447 -26.84 19.17 17.31
C ASN A 447 -25.79 19.67 16.29
N ASP A 448 -24.57 19.11 16.33
CA ASP A 448 -23.55 19.41 15.33
C ASP A 448 -23.95 18.85 13.96
N LEU A 449 -24.64 17.70 13.91
CA LEU A 449 -25.19 17.15 12.67
C LEU A 449 -26.26 18.08 12.07
N GLU A 450 -27.18 18.60 12.89
CA GLU A 450 -28.18 19.60 12.48
C GLU A 450 -27.51 20.85 11.90
N THR A 451 -26.53 21.39 12.62
CA THR A 451 -25.73 22.54 12.17
C THR A 451 -25.02 22.25 10.83
N LEU A 452 -24.45 21.06 10.68
CA LEU A 452 -23.78 20.60 9.46
C LEU A 452 -24.77 20.53 8.29
N ALA A 453 -25.94 19.94 8.51
CA ALA A 453 -26.99 19.80 7.50
C ALA A 453 -27.48 21.16 7.01
N GLU A 454 -27.67 22.11 7.93
CA GLU A 454 -28.10 23.47 7.61
C GLU A 454 -27.02 24.26 6.86
N THR A 455 -25.76 24.15 7.27
CA THR A 455 -24.68 24.99 6.74
C THR A 455 -24.15 24.46 5.41
N VAL A 456 -23.93 23.13 5.31
CA VAL A 456 -23.23 22.51 4.18
C VAL A 456 -24.02 21.40 3.51
N GLY A 457 -25.27 21.14 3.89
CA GLY A 457 -26.06 20.04 3.31
C GLY A 457 -26.24 20.13 1.78
N SER A 458 -26.23 21.35 1.22
CA SER A 458 -26.32 21.59 -0.23
C SER A 458 -25.00 21.44 -0.98
N THR A 459 -23.85 21.40 -0.28
CA THR A 459 -22.51 21.30 -0.88
C THR A 459 -21.78 20.01 -0.52
N LEU A 460 -22.13 19.38 0.61
CA LEU A 460 -21.53 18.15 1.11
C LEU A 460 -21.90 16.95 0.23
N GLN A 461 -20.89 16.35 -0.41
CA GLN A 461 -21.02 15.21 -1.32
C GLN A 461 -20.62 13.88 -0.68
N GLU A 462 -19.65 13.89 0.24
CA GLU A 462 -19.20 12.68 0.94
C GLU A 462 -19.16 12.93 2.43
N PHE A 463 -19.79 12.05 3.19
CA PHE A 463 -19.77 12.07 4.64
C PHE A 463 -19.46 10.67 5.17
N THR A 464 -18.26 10.47 5.73
CA THR A 464 -17.78 9.13 6.08
C THR A 464 -17.22 8.96 7.48
N GLY A 465 -17.38 7.74 8.02
CA GLY A 465 -16.78 7.27 9.27
C GLY A 465 -17.25 8.02 10.52
N LEU A 466 -18.44 8.59 10.42
CA LEU A 466 -19.12 9.28 11.50
C LEU A 466 -19.63 8.28 12.54
N GLU A 467 -19.44 8.59 13.80
CA GLU A 467 -20.19 7.98 14.90
C GLU A 467 -21.11 9.07 15.47
N ILE A 468 -22.42 8.85 15.50
CA ILE A 468 -23.35 9.83 16.08
C ILE A 468 -23.65 9.47 17.52
N THR A 469 -23.55 10.47 18.39
CA THR A 469 -24.08 10.41 19.75
C THR A 469 -25.37 11.19 19.83
N PHE A 470 -26.31 10.60 20.55
CA PHE A 470 -27.60 11.19 20.85
C PHE A 470 -27.54 11.80 22.24
N ASP A 471 -28.26 12.89 22.40
CA ASP A 471 -28.41 13.54 23.68
C ASP A 471 -29.43 12.73 24.49
N THR A 472 -29.01 12.15 25.61
CA THR A 472 -29.88 11.34 26.47
C THR A 472 -31.06 12.13 27.02
N ASP A 473 -30.96 13.45 27.04
CA ASP A 473 -32.01 14.33 27.57
C ASP A 473 -33.12 14.58 26.55
N LYS A 474 -32.92 14.25 25.26
CA LYS A 474 -33.92 14.44 24.21
C LYS A 474 -34.59 13.11 23.83
N VAL A 475 -35.91 13.06 24.04
CA VAL A 475 -36.74 11.86 23.81
C VAL A 475 -36.91 11.51 22.31
N ALA A 476 -36.68 12.46 21.39
CA ALA A 476 -36.79 12.21 19.96
C ALA A 476 -35.95 13.16 19.11
N HIS A 477 -35.32 12.61 18.07
CA HIS A 477 -34.56 13.35 17.06
C HIS A 477 -35.27 13.30 15.69
N SER A 478 -35.30 14.44 14.98
CA SER A 478 -36.02 14.54 13.71
C SER A 478 -35.16 14.05 12.53
N ILE A 479 -35.61 12.99 11.87
CA ILE A 479 -34.99 12.49 10.63
C ILE A 479 -35.18 13.42 9.42
N ALA A 480 -35.99 14.48 9.54
CA ALA A 480 -36.16 15.50 8.49
C ALA A 480 -34.86 16.25 8.16
N ILE A 481 -33.86 16.18 9.04
CA ILE A 481 -32.51 16.71 8.79
C ILE A 481 -31.92 16.21 7.47
N PHE A 482 -32.23 14.97 7.08
CA PHE A 482 -31.71 14.36 5.87
C PHE A 482 -32.24 14.99 4.57
N ASP A 483 -33.33 15.76 4.63
CA ASP A 483 -33.83 16.53 3.49
C ASP A 483 -32.90 17.70 3.11
N LYS A 484 -32.03 18.12 4.04
CA LYS A 484 -31.06 19.21 3.78
C LYS A 484 -29.84 18.75 3.00
N PHE A 485 -29.49 17.46 3.07
CA PHE A 485 -28.35 16.85 2.39
C PHE A 485 -28.66 16.55 0.91
N THR A 486 -28.96 17.60 0.15
CA THR A 486 -29.40 17.50 -1.24
C THR A 486 -28.29 17.12 -2.22
N ALA A 487 -27.03 17.37 -1.85
CA ALA A 487 -25.86 17.02 -2.68
C ALA A 487 -25.12 15.76 -2.22
N LEU A 488 -25.56 15.11 -1.14
CA LEU A 488 -24.83 14.00 -0.53
C LEU A 488 -24.92 12.74 -1.38
N LYS A 489 -23.77 12.33 -1.92
CA LYS A 489 -23.61 11.16 -2.78
C LYS A 489 -23.13 9.91 -2.04
N LYS A 490 -22.37 10.09 -0.97
CA LYS A 490 -21.83 8.98 -0.18
C LYS A 490 -22.01 9.24 1.31
N LEU A 491 -22.61 8.28 1.99
CA LEU A 491 -22.84 8.30 3.44
C LEU A 491 -22.28 7.01 4.05
N SER A 492 -21.40 7.13 5.05
CA SER A 492 -21.03 6.01 5.94
C SER A 492 -21.60 6.27 7.32
N TRP A 493 -22.57 5.45 7.70
CA TRP A 493 -23.40 5.61 8.88
C TRP A 493 -23.03 4.57 9.94
N LYS A 494 -22.70 5.08 11.12
CA LYS A 494 -22.52 4.30 12.33
C LYS A 494 -23.09 5.06 13.51
N TYR A 495 -23.81 4.35 14.35
CA TYR A 495 -24.32 4.87 15.60
C TYR A 495 -24.20 3.79 16.67
N TYR A 496 -24.18 4.22 17.93
CA TYR A 496 -24.18 3.32 19.08
C TYR A 496 -25.45 3.53 19.87
N PHE A 497 -26.22 2.46 20.06
CA PHE A 497 -27.26 2.42 21.06
C PHE A 497 -27.09 1.24 22.01
N SER A 498 -27.57 1.44 23.23
CA SER A 498 -28.03 0.33 24.05
C SER A 498 -29.29 -0.25 23.37
N PRO A 499 -29.39 -1.57 23.14
CA PRO A 499 -30.50 -2.20 22.41
C PRO A 499 -31.92 -1.88 22.93
N ASP A 500 -32.03 -1.32 24.14
CA ASP A 500 -33.29 -1.14 24.86
C ASP A 500 -33.93 0.25 24.68
N GLU A 501 -33.30 1.19 23.97
CA GLU A 501 -33.80 2.56 23.79
C GLU A 501 -34.25 2.84 22.35
N ALA A 502 -35.56 2.96 22.13
CA ALA A 502 -36.13 3.36 20.85
C ALA A 502 -35.97 4.88 20.65
N VAL A 503 -34.97 5.30 19.88
CA VAL A 503 -34.54 6.73 19.84
C VAL A 503 -35.18 7.53 18.72
N PHE A 504 -35.67 6.84 17.69
CA PHE A 504 -36.45 7.48 16.64
C PHE A 504 -37.94 7.31 16.92
N ALA A 505 -38.54 8.31 17.56
CA ALA A 505 -39.99 8.39 17.63
C ALA A 505 -40.55 8.57 16.20
N PRO A 506 -41.54 7.76 15.76
CA PRO A 506 -42.19 7.97 14.49
C PRO A 506 -42.91 9.32 14.51
N VAL A 507 -42.37 10.31 13.81
CA VAL A 507 -43.02 11.63 13.66
C VAL A 507 -44.21 11.44 12.71
N PRO A 508 -45.48 11.59 13.15
CA PRO A 508 -46.64 11.12 12.39
C PRO A 508 -46.93 11.82 11.05
N HIS A 509 -46.18 12.86 10.67
CA HIS A 509 -46.56 13.75 9.56
C HIS A 509 -45.43 14.20 8.62
N VAL A 510 -44.20 13.70 8.79
CA VAL A 510 -43.10 14.07 7.87
C VAL A 510 -42.99 13.02 6.78
N SER A 511 -43.17 13.44 5.52
CA SER A 511 -42.96 12.58 4.35
C SER A 511 -41.47 12.36 4.12
N ILE A 512 -40.91 11.35 4.77
CA ILE A 512 -39.48 10.98 4.73
C ILE A 512 -39.03 10.48 3.34
N SER A 513 -39.97 10.33 2.41
CA SER A 513 -39.69 9.80 1.07
C SER A 513 -38.67 10.62 0.28
N THR A 514 -38.46 11.91 0.55
CA THR A 514 -37.59 12.77 -0.26
C THR A 514 -36.15 12.92 0.27
N ALA A 515 -35.84 12.32 1.41
CA ALA A 515 -34.52 12.44 2.03
C ALA A 515 -33.41 11.84 1.15
N LEU A 516 -32.25 12.51 1.11
CA LEU A 516 -31.03 12.04 0.42
C LEU A 516 -31.23 11.69 -1.07
N PRO A 517 -31.79 12.60 -1.90
CA PRO A 517 -32.15 12.30 -3.29
C PRO A 517 -30.94 11.96 -4.17
N ALA A 518 -29.76 12.52 -3.85
CA ALA A 518 -28.51 12.32 -4.59
C ALA A 518 -27.64 11.16 -4.08
N LEU A 519 -28.10 10.39 -3.07
CA LEU A 519 -27.28 9.37 -2.44
C LEU A 519 -27.05 8.17 -3.38
N GLU A 520 -25.81 8.00 -3.79
CA GLU A 520 -25.33 6.95 -4.69
C GLU A 520 -24.77 5.75 -3.92
N GLN A 521 -24.07 6.02 -2.79
CA GLN A 521 -23.35 5.04 -1.99
C GLN A 521 -23.71 5.12 -0.50
N LEU A 522 -24.04 3.98 0.11
CA LEU A 522 -24.37 3.87 1.54
C LEU A 522 -23.53 2.78 2.20
N GLU A 523 -22.74 3.14 3.21
CA GLU A 523 -22.02 2.20 4.08
C GLU A 523 -22.72 2.14 5.44
N LEU A 524 -23.20 0.97 5.84
CA LEU A 524 -23.91 0.72 7.09
C LEU A 524 -23.03 -0.12 8.00
N ARG A 525 -22.75 0.37 9.21
CA ARG A 525 -22.03 -0.41 10.24
C ARG A 525 -22.91 -0.91 11.38
N SER A 526 -23.96 -0.15 11.63
CA SER A 526 -25.06 -0.47 12.52
C SER A 526 -26.31 -0.31 11.68
N PRO A 527 -26.88 -1.41 11.21
CA PRO A 527 -27.90 -1.32 10.20
C PRO A 527 -29.30 -1.14 10.81
N GLU A 528 -29.98 -0.06 10.43
CA GLU A 528 -31.32 0.27 10.90
C GLU A 528 -32.34 0.20 9.77
N ASP A 529 -33.58 -0.12 10.15
CA ASP A 529 -34.75 -0.06 9.27
C ASP A 529 -35.10 1.35 8.78
N MET A 530 -34.47 2.40 9.30
CA MET A 530 -34.81 3.78 8.92
C MET A 530 -34.55 4.03 7.43
N PHE A 531 -33.45 3.52 6.89
CA PHE A 531 -33.13 3.72 5.47
C PHE A 531 -34.04 2.92 4.54
N SER A 532 -34.68 1.85 5.04
CA SER A 532 -35.73 1.11 4.31
C SER A 532 -36.96 1.98 4.04
N LYS A 533 -37.17 3.06 4.81
CA LYS A 533 -38.29 4.00 4.64
C LYS A 533 -37.97 5.16 3.69
N PHE A 534 -36.71 5.40 3.38
CA PHE A 534 -36.29 6.47 2.48
C PHE A 534 -36.50 6.00 1.04
N SER A 535 -36.75 6.90 0.06
CA SER A 535 -36.89 6.46 -1.33
C SER A 535 -35.56 6.17 -2.02
N LEU A 536 -34.49 6.88 -1.65
CA LEU A 536 -33.10 6.73 -2.14
C LEU A 536 -33.04 6.40 -3.65
N PRO A 537 -33.52 7.31 -4.53
CA PRO A 537 -33.70 7.00 -5.95
C PRO A 537 -32.38 6.78 -6.70
N SER A 538 -31.28 7.37 -6.22
CA SER A 538 -29.96 7.29 -6.85
C SER A 538 -29.08 6.14 -6.31
N LEU A 539 -29.57 5.40 -5.31
CA LEU A 539 -28.77 4.42 -4.59
C LEU A 539 -28.49 3.20 -5.45
N HIS A 540 -27.21 2.89 -5.63
CA HIS A 540 -26.77 1.72 -6.40
C HIS A 540 -25.56 1.01 -5.78
N HIS A 541 -24.90 1.59 -4.78
CA HIS A 541 -23.79 0.98 -4.05
C HIS A 541 -24.12 0.88 -2.56
N VAL A 542 -24.08 -0.32 -2.00
CA VAL A 542 -24.27 -0.55 -0.56
C VAL A 542 -23.11 -1.36 0.00
N THR A 543 -22.56 -0.91 1.13
CA THR A 543 -21.61 -1.68 1.95
C THR A 543 -22.23 -1.92 3.32
N VAL A 544 -22.15 -3.14 3.83
CA VAL A 544 -22.65 -3.52 5.14
C VAL A 544 -21.50 -4.15 5.92
N GLU A 545 -21.04 -3.45 6.95
CA GLU A 545 -20.07 -3.97 7.89
C GLU A 545 -20.80 -4.34 9.19
N ASN A 546 -20.53 -5.50 9.78
CA ASN A 546 -21.02 -5.82 11.12
C ASN A 546 -19.83 -5.92 12.06
N GLU A 547 -19.63 -4.90 12.89
CA GLU A 547 -18.46 -4.83 13.78
C GLU A 547 -18.53 -5.79 14.97
N ARG A 548 -19.71 -6.32 15.31
CA ARG A 548 -19.91 -7.17 16.48
C ARG A 548 -20.38 -8.54 16.02
N GLY A 549 -19.47 -9.52 15.97
CA GLY A 549 -19.77 -10.94 15.77
C GLY A 549 -20.63 -11.59 16.86
N TYR A 550 -21.44 -10.81 17.59
CA TYR A 550 -22.31 -11.25 18.66
C TYR A 550 -23.75 -11.32 18.16
N GLY A 551 -24.04 -12.43 17.48
CA GLY A 551 -25.31 -13.14 17.47
C GLY A 551 -26.61 -12.34 17.41
N LYS A 552 -27.12 -12.15 16.19
CA LYS A 552 -28.42 -12.64 15.68
C LYS A 552 -28.59 -12.10 14.25
N SER A 553 -28.98 -12.96 13.32
CA SER A 553 -29.43 -12.54 11.98
C SER A 553 -30.50 -11.47 12.17
N SER A 554 -30.23 -10.29 11.68
CA SER A 554 -30.99 -9.10 12.02
C SER A 554 -31.89 -8.78 10.83
N ALA A 555 -33.20 -8.86 11.06
CA ALA A 555 -34.27 -8.77 10.05
C ALA A 555 -34.23 -7.51 9.17
N TRP A 556 -33.51 -6.47 9.58
CA TRP A 556 -33.37 -5.23 8.81
C TRP A 556 -32.86 -5.48 7.39
N GLY A 557 -32.02 -6.49 7.21
CA GLY A 557 -31.36 -6.76 5.95
C GLY A 557 -32.37 -7.04 4.86
N GLU A 558 -33.37 -7.86 5.19
CA GLU A 558 -34.46 -8.21 4.28
C GLU A 558 -35.35 -7.01 4.02
N SER A 559 -35.71 -6.23 5.04
CA SER A 559 -36.52 -5.01 4.88
C SER A 559 -35.84 -4.01 3.94
N PHE A 560 -34.55 -3.75 4.14
CA PHE A 560 -33.78 -2.80 3.35
C PHE A 560 -33.60 -3.28 1.90
N LEU A 561 -33.18 -4.53 1.71
CA LEU A 561 -33.00 -5.09 0.37
C LEU A 561 -34.34 -5.30 -0.35
N SER A 562 -35.45 -5.53 0.36
CA SER A 562 -36.78 -5.54 -0.25
C SER A 562 -37.19 -4.17 -0.77
N ALA A 563 -36.85 -3.11 -0.03
CA ALA A 563 -37.15 -1.74 -0.44
C ALA A 563 -36.24 -1.25 -1.59
N HIS A 564 -34.95 -1.62 -1.58
CA HIS A 564 -33.93 -1.00 -2.43
C HIS A 564 -33.15 -1.94 -3.34
N GLY A 565 -33.22 -3.25 -3.13
CA GLY A 565 -32.36 -4.23 -3.80
C GLY A 565 -32.45 -4.20 -5.33
N SER A 566 -33.62 -3.88 -5.88
CA SER A 566 -33.80 -3.69 -7.33
C SER A 566 -32.94 -2.56 -7.93
N LYS A 567 -32.47 -1.60 -7.13
CA LYS A 567 -31.59 -0.50 -7.57
C LYS A 567 -30.10 -0.81 -7.40
N ILE A 568 -29.77 -1.76 -6.52
CA ILE A 568 -28.40 -2.04 -6.10
C ILE A 568 -27.65 -2.77 -7.22
N GLN A 569 -26.52 -2.18 -7.62
CA GLN A 569 -25.58 -2.73 -8.61
C GLN A 569 -24.27 -3.20 -7.97
N TYR A 570 -23.88 -2.61 -6.84
CA TYR A 570 -22.72 -3.00 -6.04
C TYR A 570 -23.16 -3.26 -4.60
N LEU A 571 -22.88 -4.45 -4.09
CA LEU A 571 -23.17 -4.83 -2.71
C LEU A 571 -21.93 -5.44 -2.08
N ASP A 572 -21.44 -4.89 -0.97
CA ASP A 572 -20.35 -5.47 -0.18
C ASP A 572 -20.87 -5.83 1.22
N ILE A 573 -20.92 -7.11 1.57
CA ILE A 573 -21.60 -7.60 2.78
C ILE A 573 -20.71 -8.52 3.61
N MET A 574 -20.97 -8.54 4.92
CA MET A 574 -20.39 -9.53 5.84
C MET A 574 -21.37 -10.70 6.07
N THR A 575 -20.92 -11.96 5.93
CA THR A 575 -21.77 -13.18 5.90
C THR A 575 -22.72 -13.40 7.08
N THR A 576 -22.50 -12.76 8.22
CA THR A 576 -23.30 -13.02 9.42
C THR A 576 -24.66 -12.32 9.43
N THR A 577 -24.98 -11.50 8.41
CA THR A 577 -26.10 -10.54 8.52
C THR A 577 -27.40 -10.95 7.84
N MET A 578 -27.42 -11.94 6.93
CA MET A 578 -28.60 -12.22 6.10
C MET A 578 -28.72 -13.70 5.73
N ASP A 579 -29.94 -14.17 5.46
CA ASP A 579 -30.14 -15.37 4.65
C ASP A 579 -29.64 -15.06 3.22
N GLU A 580 -28.60 -15.78 2.79
CA GLU A 580 -27.91 -15.54 1.52
C GLU A 580 -28.83 -15.79 0.32
N ALA A 581 -29.93 -16.54 0.51
CA ALA A 581 -30.97 -16.74 -0.50
C ALA A 581 -31.66 -15.43 -0.87
N SER A 582 -31.86 -14.58 0.14
CA SER A 582 -32.57 -13.33 0.00
C SER A 582 -31.75 -12.33 -0.82
N VAL A 583 -30.41 -12.34 -0.77
CA VAL A 583 -29.59 -11.33 -1.47
C VAL A 583 -29.76 -11.41 -2.99
N PHE A 584 -29.59 -12.59 -3.58
CA PHE A 584 -29.67 -12.75 -5.03
C PHE A 584 -31.09 -12.56 -5.57
N VAL A 585 -32.11 -12.89 -4.76
CA VAL A 585 -33.53 -12.69 -5.11
C VAL A 585 -33.92 -11.22 -5.01
N LEU A 586 -33.51 -10.53 -3.94
CA LEU A 586 -33.88 -9.14 -3.67
C LEU A 586 -33.05 -8.15 -4.52
N CYS A 587 -31.88 -8.54 -5.02
CA CYS A 587 -30.98 -7.68 -5.80
C CYS A 587 -30.77 -8.15 -7.25
N PRO A 588 -31.81 -8.21 -8.11
CA PRO A 588 -31.71 -8.79 -9.46
C PRO A 588 -30.75 -8.05 -10.41
N ASN A 589 -30.42 -6.78 -10.11
CA ASN A 589 -29.54 -5.93 -10.91
C ASN A 589 -28.10 -5.90 -10.39
N LEU A 590 -27.75 -6.79 -9.45
CA LEU A 590 -26.42 -6.82 -8.85
C LEU A 590 -25.34 -7.20 -9.87
N THR A 591 -24.37 -6.31 -10.09
CA THR A 591 -23.26 -6.51 -11.03
C THR A 591 -21.96 -6.84 -10.32
N THR A 592 -21.77 -6.35 -9.09
CA THR A 592 -20.58 -6.57 -8.26
C THR A 592 -20.97 -6.97 -6.85
N LEU A 593 -20.47 -8.11 -6.37
CA LEU A 593 -20.65 -8.58 -5.01
C LEU A 593 -19.30 -8.60 -4.27
N GLY A 594 -19.16 -7.77 -3.25
CA GLY A 594 -18.13 -7.87 -2.23
C GLY A 594 -18.56 -8.82 -1.12
N TRP A 595 -17.72 -9.80 -0.84
CA TRP A 595 -17.99 -10.82 0.17
C TRP A 595 -16.94 -10.79 1.27
N ARG A 596 -17.40 -10.49 2.50
CA ARG A 596 -16.59 -10.46 3.70
C ARG A 596 -17.01 -11.61 4.62
N PRO A 597 -16.12 -12.58 4.85
CA PRO A 597 -16.42 -13.65 5.79
C PRO A 597 -16.45 -13.13 7.23
N GLY A 598 -17.47 -13.53 7.98
CA GLY A 598 -17.60 -13.24 9.40
C GLY A 598 -16.52 -13.88 10.26
N PHE A 599 -16.27 -13.28 11.43
CA PHE A 599 -15.34 -13.83 12.41
C PHE A 599 -15.80 -15.20 12.92
N GLY A 600 -14.90 -16.19 12.89
CA GLY A 600 -15.15 -17.51 13.46
C GLY A 600 -15.99 -18.46 12.60
N GLN A 601 -16.58 -17.99 11.50
CA GLN A 601 -17.16 -18.90 10.52
C GLN A 601 -16.03 -19.64 9.79
N THR A 602 -16.30 -20.86 9.31
CA THR A 602 -15.45 -21.55 8.35
C THR A 602 -15.82 -21.09 6.94
N ALA A 603 -14.84 -21.02 6.03
CA ALA A 603 -15.00 -20.47 4.67
C ALA A 603 -15.97 -21.23 3.72
N TYR A 604 -16.86 -22.07 4.25
CA TYR A 604 -17.71 -22.98 3.49
C TYR A 604 -19.13 -22.44 3.30
N ASP A 605 -19.63 -21.61 4.22
CA ASP A 605 -20.92 -20.95 4.08
C ASP A 605 -20.73 -19.61 3.35
N LEU A 606 -20.45 -19.72 2.05
CA LEU A 606 -20.56 -18.59 1.11
C LEU A 606 -22.02 -18.31 0.72
N GLY A 607 -22.95 -19.15 1.16
CA GLY A 607 -24.33 -19.17 0.68
C GLY A 607 -24.52 -19.55 -0.76
N LEU A 608 -23.42 -19.86 -1.45
CA LEU A 608 -23.49 -20.29 -2.84
C LEU A 608 -24.17 -21.65 -2.98
N ASP A 609 -24.27 -22.43 -1.90
CA ASP A 609 -25.09 -23.64 -1.82
C ASP A 609 -26.58 -23.34 -2.09
N ILE A 610 -27.03 -22.09 -1.94
CA ILE A 610 -28.39 -21.70 -2.30
C ILE A 610 -28.58 -21.65 -3.81
N LEU A 611 -27.52 -21.38 -4.57
CA LEU A 611 -27.60 -21.49 -6.02
C LEU A 611 -27.85 -22.94 -6.45
N ASP A 612 -27.47 -23.93 -5.64
CA ASP A 612 -27.83 -25.34 -5.88
C ASP A 612 -29.34 -25.59 -5.81
N LYS A 613 -30.12 -24.67 -5.24
CA LYS A 613 -31.60 -24.69 -5.28
C LYS A 613 -32.19 -24.21 -6.62
N GLY A 614 -31.37 -24.03 -7.65
CA GLY A 614 -31.80 -23.74 -9.02
C GLY A 614 -31.94 -22.26 -9.39
N PHE A 615 -31.50 -21.35 -8.51
CA PHE A 615 -31.50 -19.92 -8.80
C PHE A 615 -30.31 -19.52 -9.68
N THR A 616 -30.54 -18.74 -10.73
CA THR A 616 -29.49 -18.20 -11.61
C THR A 616 -29.46 -16.68 -11.55
N HIS A 617 -28.28 -16.08 -11.36
CA HIS A 617 -28.11 -14.63 -11.35
C HIS A 617 -27.46 -14.13 -12.65
N SER A 618 -28.26 -13.53 -13.53
CA SER A 618 -27.83 -13.17 -14.89
C SER A 618 -26.96 -11.91 -14.98
N SER A 619 -26.92 -11.06 -13.94
CA SER A 619 -26.27 -9.74 -14.00
C SER A 619 -24.90 -9.69 -13.31
N LEU A 620 -24.57 -10.70 -12.49
CA LEU A 620 -23.39 -10.64 -11.62
C LEU A 620 -22.12 -10.89 -12.43
N SER A 621 -21.31 -9.85 -12.59
CA SER A 621 -20.12 -9.84 -13.45
C SER A 621 -18.81 -9.87 -12.66
N THR A 622 -18.82 -9.31 -11.45
CA THR A 622 -17.63 -9.20 -10.58
C THR A 622 -17.91 -9.75 -9.19
N LEU A 623 -17.00 -10.60 -8.70
CA LEU A 623 -16.99 -11.09 -7.32
C LEU A 623 -15.72 -10.59 -6.62
N ILE A 624 -15.85 -9.84 -5.54
CA ILE A 624 -14.72 -9.36 -4.72
C ILE A 624 -14.70 -10.19 -3.44
N LEU A 625 -13.64 -10.96 -3.27
CA LEU A 625 -13.44 -11.76 -2.07
C LEU A 625 -12.55 -10.96 -1.13
N HIS A 626 -13.11 -10.55 0.01
CA HIS A 626 -12.39 -9.76 1.00
C HIS A 626 -11.62 -10.63 2.00
N LYS A 627 -10.57 -10.03 2.57
CA LYS A 627 -9.65 -10.70 3.49
C LYS A 627 -10.37 -11.39 4.65
N TYR A 628 -10.26 -12.72 4.67
CA TYR A 628 -10.56 -13.54 5.83
C TYR A 628 -9.55 -13.23 6.95
N PHE A 629 -10.04 -12.86 8.14
CA PHE A 629 -9.22 -12.90 9.34
C PHE A 629 -8.99 -14.36 9.73
N PHE A 630 -8.12 -15.08 9.01
CA PHE A 630 -7.61 -16.36 9.48
C PHE A 630 -6.76 -16.07 10.72
N ASN A 631 -7.31 -16.33 11.90
CA ASN A 631 -6.58 -16.26 13.17
C ASN A 631 -5.41 -17.28 13.24
N GLY A 632 -5.26 -18.16 12.23
CA GLY A 632 -4.17 -19.10 12.14
C GLY A 632 -2.95 -18.53 11.41
N ARG A 633 -1.80 -18.48 12.08
CA ARG A 633 -0.46 -18.39 11.43
C ARG A 633 -0.15 -19.62 10.55
N ASN A 634 -1.06 -20.60 10.47
CA ASN A 634 -0.87 -21.84 9.74
C ASN A 634 -1.23 -21.65 8.25
N ILE A 635 -0.19 -21.58 7.42
CA ILE A 635 -0.29 -21.47 5.95
C ILE A 635 -1.10 -22.62 5.35
N ALA A 636 -1.00 -23.85 5.90
CA ALA A 636 -1.72 -25.01 5.39
C ALA A 636 -3.24 -24.84 5.57
N ALA A 637 -3.69 -24.43 6.75
CA ALA A 637 -5.11 -24.17 7.03
C ALA A 637 -5.65 -23.04 6.14
N ARG A 638 -4.87 -21.97 5.95
CA ARG A 638 -5.22 -20.88 5.01
C ARG A 638 -5.39 -21.41 3.58
N ASN A 639 -4.45 -22.22 3.11
CA ASN A 639 -4.48 -22.81 1.76
C ASN A 639 -5.67 -23.77 1.59
N GLU A 640 -6.00 -24.55 2.62
CA GLU A 640 -7.16 -25.44 2.61
C GLU A 640 -8.47 -24.64 2.51
N ASN A 641 -8.65 -23.63 3.36
CA ASN A 641 -9.84 -22.77 3.33
C ASN A 641 -9.96 -22.02 2.01
N THR A 642 -8.84 -21.52 1.48
CA THR A 642 -8.81 -20.85 0.16
C THR A 642 -9.21 -21.82 -0.96
N ASN A 643 -8.74 -23.08 -0.92
CA ASN A 643 -9.13 -24.09 -1.89
C ASN A 643 -10.63 -24.39 -1.84
N LYS A 644 -11.18 -24.55 -0.64
CA LYS A 644 -12.60 -24.85 -0.46
C LYS A 644 -13.49 -23.68 -0.89
N LEU A 645 -13.09 -22.45 -0.56
CA LEU A 645 -13.75 -21.23 -1.04
C LEU A 645 -13.81 -21.17 -2.57
N PHE A 646 -12.67 -21.35 -3.24
CA PHE A 646 -12.64 -21.30 -4.70
C PHE A 646 -13.36 -22.48 -5.35
N ALA A 647 -13.38 -23.65 -4.71
CA ALA A 647 -14.19 -24.78 -5.18
C ALA A 647 -15.69 -24.47 -5.12
N ALA A 648 -16.17 -23.81 -4.05
CA ALA A 648 -17.55 -23.35 -3.95
C ALA A 648 -17.89 -22.32 -5.05
N VAL A 649 -16.99 -21.36 -5.29
CA VAL A 649 -17.15 -20.39 -6.40
C VAL A 649 -17.19 -21.11 -7.75
N ASP A 650 -16.32 -22.09 -7.98
CA ASP A 650 -16.26 -22.87 -9.21
C ASP A 650 -17.54 -23.67 -9.49
N ASN A 651 -18.13 -24.25 -8.45
CA ASN A 651 -19.42 -24.94 -8.51
C ASN A 651 -20.56 -23.96 -8.83
N ALA A 652 -20.51 -22.76 -8.25
CA ALA A 652 -21.50 -21.71 -8.46
C ALA A 652 -21.48 -21.11 -9.88
N LEU A 653 -20.41 -21.29 -10.66
CA LEU A 653 -20.28 -20.70 -11.99
C LEU A 653 -21.42 -21.08 -12.95
N ARG A 654 -22.03 -22.26 -12.78
CA ARG A 654 -23.20 -22.68 -13.59
C ARG A 654 -24.43 -21.79 -13.37
N TYR A 655 -24.51 -21.12 -12.23
CA TYR A 655 -25.59 -20.21 -11.85
C TYR A 655 -25.24 -18.74 -12.03
N LEU A 656 -23.98 -18.43 -12.32
CA LEU A 656 -23.45 -17.08 -12.51
C LEU A 656 -22.92 -16.90 -13.94
N PRO A 657 -23.78 -17.02 -14.98
CA PRO A 657 -23.35 -17.04 -16.38
C PRO A 657 -22.70 -15.73 -16.84
N ALA A 658 -22.93 -14.61 -16.13
CA ALA A 658 -22.34 -13.31 -16.42
C ALA A 658 -21.00 -13.08 -15.69
N LEU A 659 -20.55 -13.97 -14.80
CA LEU A 659 -19.31 -13.73 -14.05
C LEU A 659 -18.11 -13.69 -15.01
N ARG A 660 -17.35 -12.59 -14.95
CA ARG A 660 -16.14 -12.36 -15.76
C ARG A 660 -14.93 -12.02 -14.91
N LYS A 661 -15.11 -11.57 -13.67
CA LYS A 661 -14.02 -11.08 -12.83
C LYS A 661 -14.15 -11.58 -11.39
N ILE A 662 -13.03 -12.04 -10.83
CA ILE A 662 -12.88 -12.35 -9.41
C ILE A 662 -11.72 -11.52 -8.85
N SER A 663 -11.95 -10.71 -7.83
CA SER A 663 -10.91 -9.92 -7.14
C SER A 663 -10.60 -10.53 -5.79
N ILE A 664 -9.32 -10.73 -5.45
CA ILE A 664 -8.87 -11.35 -4.20
C ILE A 664 -8.19 -10.28 -3.36
N SER A 665 -8.85 -9.76 -2.32
CA SER A 665 -8.37 -8.57 -1.59
C SER A 665 -7.26 -8.86 -0.56
N TRP A 666 -6.78 -10.09 -0.44
CA TRP A 666 -5.86 -10.49 0.66
C TRP A 666 -4.57 -11.14 0.20
N ASP A 667 -4.41 -11.32 -1.09
CA ASP A 667 -3.23 -11.93 -1.67
C ASP A 667 -2.73 -11.01 -2.77
N LYS A 668 -1.42 -10.90 -2.89
CA LYS A 668 -0.76 -10.32 -4.06
C LYS A 668 -0.32 -11.45 -4.96
N TRP A 669 -0.26 -11.20 -6.27
CA TRP A 669 0.28 -12.25 -7.13
C TRP A 669 1.72 -12.60 -6.74
N PRO A 670 2.03 -13.89 -6.56
CA PRO A 670 3.39 -14.30 -6.28
C PRO A 670 4.28 -13.92 -7.45
N THR A 671 5.50 -13.50 -7.11
CA THR A 671 6.37 -12.87 -8.09
C THR A 671 7.59 -13.70 -8.46
N THR A 672 7.80 -14.83 -7.77
CA THR A 672 8.81 -15.83 -8.12
C THR A 672 8.16 -17.11 -8.63
N ASP A 673 8.88 -17.88 -9.46
CA ASP A 673 8.38 -19.13 -10.02
C ASP A 673 8.06 -20.18 -8.93
N ALA A 674 8.79 -20.14 -7.81
CA ALA A 674 8.60 -21.07 -6.69
C ALA A 674 7.33 -20.74 -5.89
N GLU A 675 7.07 -19.47 -5.63
CA GLU A 675 5.82 -19.02 -4.99
C GLU A 675 4.62 -19.29 -5.88
N ILE A 676 4.73 -19.03 -7.19
CA ILE A 676 3.71 -19.32 -8.20
C ILE A 676 3.30 -20.79 -8.17
N LYS A 677 4.25 -21.72 -8.00
CA LYS A 677 3.97 -23.16 -7.90
C LYS A 677 3.24 -23.56 -6.61
N LYS A 678 3.48 -22.84 -5.51
CA LYS A 678 2.89 -23.13 -4.20
C LYS A 678 1.57 -22.40 -3.95
N SER A 679 1.32 -21.32 -4.67
CA SER A 679 0.15 -20.47 -4.46
C SER A 679 -1.13 -21.18 -4.92
N VAL A 680 -2.04 -21.38 -3.98
CA VAL A 680 -3.40 -21.86 -4.23
C VAL A 680 -4.15 -20.87 -5.13
N CYS A 681 -4.00 -19.57 -4.88
CA CYS A 681 -4.63 -18.52 -5.68
C CYS A 681 -4.21 -18.58 -7.15
N VAL A 682 -2.93 -18.84 -7.45
CA VAL A 682 -2.48 -18.99 -8.84
C VAL A 682 -3.03 -20.23 -9.51
N LYS A 683 -3.15 -21.35 -8.78
CA LYS A 683 -3.78 -22.57 -9.31
C LYS A 683 -5.21 -22.26 -9.77
N TRP A 684 -6.00 -21.63 -8.90
CA TRP A 684 -7.39 -21.26 -9.21
C TRP A 684 -7.49 -20.16 -10.26
N ALA A 685 -6.60 -19.17 -10.25
CA ALA A 685 -6.52 -18.14 -11.28
C ALA A 685 -6.35 -18.74 -12.69
N LYS A 686 -5.57 -19.81 -12.84
CA LYS A 686 -5.45 -20.56 -14.10
C LYS A 686 -6.76 -21.28 -14.45
N THR A 687 -7.36 -21.98 -13.49
CA THR A 687 -8.66 -22.65 -13.68
C THR A 687 -9.75 -21.67 -14.13
N PHE A 688 -9.85 -20.51 -13.48
CA PHE A 688 -10.81 -19.47 -13.84
C PHE A 688 -10.51 -18.84 -15.20
N LEU A 689 -9.23 -18.62 -15.52
CA LEU A 689 -8.84 -18.11 -16.84
C LEU A 689 -9.20 -19.07 -17.97
N GLU A 690 -9.09 -20.39 -17.76
CA GLU A 690 -9.55 -21.42 -18.72
C GLU A 690 -11.07 -21.37 -18.95
N ARG A 691 -11.83 -20.86 -17.97
CA ARG A 691 -13.28 -20.59 -18.07
C ARG A 691 -13.61 -19.17 -18.56
N GLY A 692 -12.60 -18.39 -18.95
CA GLY A 692 -12.79 -17.00 -19.42
C GLY A 692 -13.04 -15.98 -18.30
N ILE A 693 -12.70 -16.32 -17.06
CA ILE A 693 -12.85 -15.45 -15.89
C ILE A 693 -11.48 -14.89 -15.50
N GLU A 694 -11.40 -13.57 -15.40
CA GLU A 694 -10.20 -12.86 -14.96
C GLU A 694 -10.09 -12.84 -13.45
N THR A 695 -8.92 -13.16 -12.92
CA THR A 695 -8.64 -12.98 -11.49
C THR A 695 -7.73 -11.78 -11.25
N MET A 696 -8.05 -10.98 -10.25
CA MET A 696 -7.25 -9.83 -9.80
C MET A 696 -6.79 -10.01 -8.37
N ASP A 697 -5.62 -9.45 -8.03
CA ASP A 697 -5.08 -9.47 -6.67
C ASP A 697 -5.52 -8.24 -5.86
N GLU A 698 -4.96 -8.06 -4.65
CA GLU A 698 -5.27 -6.94 -3.75
C GLU A 698 -4.97 -5.57 -4.39
N GLU A 699 -4.04 -5.50 -5.34
CA GLU A 699 -3.66 -4.27 -6.04
C GLU A 699 -4.49 -4.04 -7.32
N GLY A 700 -5.48 -4.90 -7.59
CA GLY A 700 -6.25 -4.87 -8.82
C GLY A 700 -5.46 -5.35 -10.05
N THR A 701 -4.29 -5.96 -9.86
CA THR A 701 -3.49 -6.48 -10.97
C THR A 701 -4.09 -7.77 -11.47
N LYS A 702 -4.33 -7.88 -12.77
CA LYS A 702 -4.81 -9.13 -13.39
C LYS A 702 -3.73 -10.21 -13.37
N TRP A 703 -4.10 -11.44 -13.04
CA TRP A 703 -3.21 -12.60 -13.21
C TRP A 703 -2.94 -12.83 -14.69
N VAL A 704 -1.67 -12.78 -15.07
CA VAL A 704 -1.20 -13.15 -16.41
C VAL A 704 -0.31 -14.38 -16.28
N PRO A 705 -0.67 -15.51 -16.91
CA PRO A 705 0.21 -16.67 -16.94
C PRO A 705 1.59 -16.29 -17.49
N ARG A 706 2.64 -16.56 -16.72
CA ARG A 706 4.01 -16.36 -17.20
C ARG A 706 4.27 -17.29 -18.38
N LEU A 707 5.04 -16.79 -19.35
CA LEU A 707 5.51 -17.59 -20.48
C LEU A 707 6.19 -18.87 -19.96
N GLY A 708 5.51 -20.00 -20.15
CA GLY A 708 6.08 -21.30 -19.82
C GLY A 708 7.28 -21.60 -20.74
N PRO A 709 8.24 -22.41 -20.29
CA PRO A 709 9.39 -22.84 -21.11
C PRO A 709 8.98 -23.61 -22.39
N SER A 710 7.70 -23.96 -22.53
CA SER A 710 7.12 -24.67 -23.67
C SER A 710 6.57 -23.77 -24.78
N GLY A 711 6.79 -22.46 -24.73
CA GLY A 711 6.48 -21.51 -25.81
C GLY A 711 7.32 -21.71 -27.10
N LYS A 712 7.61 -22.95 -27.50
CA LYS A 712 7.87 -23.24 -28.92
C LYS A 712 6.56 -22.99 -29.62
N GLY A 713 6.45 -21.81 -30.24
CA GLY A 713 5.24 -21.31 -30.87
C GLY A 713 4.46 -22.43 -31.53
N SER A 714 3.31 -22.77 -30.95
CA SER A 714 2.28 -23.50 -31.68
C SER A 714 1.87 -22.56 -32.80
N LYS A 715 2.52 -22.69 -33.95
CA LYS A 715 1.97 -22.24 -35.23
C LYS A 715 0.68 -23.03 -35.40
N LYS A 716 -0.41 -22.58 -34.76
CA LYS A 716 -1.76 -22.95 -35.18
C LYS A 716 -1.83 -22.45 -36.61
N LYS A 717 -1.59 -23.37 -37.57
CA LYS A 717 -1.98 -23.18 -38.96
C LYS A 717 -3.47 -22.86 -38.91
N ALA A 718 -3.80 -21.58 -39.05
CA ALA A 718 -5.13 -21.18 -39.48
C ALA A 718 -5.30 -21.80 -40.87
N LYS A 719 -5.94 -22.97 -40.94
CA LYS A 719 -6.53 -23.45 -42.18
C LYS A 719 -7.68 -22.49 -42.47
N LYS A 720 -7.51 -21.70 -43.53
CA LYS A 720 -8.62 -21.11 -44.28
C LYS A 720 -9.52 -22.21 -44.80
#